data_AF-A0A329VS49-F1
#
_entry.id   AF-A0A329VS49-F1
#
_cell.length_a   1.000
_cell.length_b   1.000
_cell.length_c   1.000
_cell.angle_alpha   90.00
_cell.angle_beta   90.00
_cell.angle_gamma   90.00
#
_symmetry.space_group_name_H-M   'P 1'
#
loop_
_entity.id
_entity.type
_entity.pdbx_description
1 polymer ?
#
loop_
_entity_poly.entity_id
_entity_poly.type
_entity_poly.pdbx_seq_one_letter_code
_entity_poly.pdbx_strand_id
1 'polypeptide(L)'
;GGLTHLTANTLNNTGTGRIYGDQLALQTGTLNNSAQDGKAAVIAARDRLDIGTGTLNNSHHAQIYSVGDMHIGGQLDNNLTATGQARELNNHAATIEAGNNLNIQADRINNTNAGLVTQVVETEKSPHHDAVLSGRTTRYDWSQVDTSRHNKHGVHDAIMPDGSRSNNFYEYQYTRTVNETQVKQSDPGKILAGGHITLNSAQVTNHDSQIVAGGELNGEIGELHNIATQGERITTDKGRQTHWYAKKKRLKPRFRGTKTSQGKSRSGYHPAPVIETIDLKTLAWQDHTRPQNTDITITDRQTGQIHAAPTAVKPVSGINDQPLVLPPGQPFELSLPPETVKGQTVDPVIRVVTPNTRLPDNSLYTVQPGSDSHYLVETDPKFTQYKQWLGSDYMRQQLTHDPALVHKRLGDGFYEQRLVRDQITQLTGRRYLPGYNNDEAQFKALMDAGIAFGQQQQLTPGVALSPAQMALLTSDIIWLTNQTVTLPDGTTEVVTVPQVYARVRQGDLSRDGTLLAGNTVALNSQGDITNSGTISGRDVTQLTASNLTNSGFIRGGKVDLTAQQTLTNRGGQIQGDDRVTLKGRDITSASTLRGDEANRWLDRPAGIYVQNDKGTLSLSAINNVQLTASDIKNAGKDGRAEITAGHNLTLDTLSTNRTEQGNWGKDNYRHLTQQQDIGSQITGAGEVTLQAGQDLTATAA
;
A
#
# COMPACT_ATOMS: atom_id res chain seq x y z
N GLY A 1 -7.87 38.24 -15.92
CA GLY A 1 -6.72 38.53 -15.07
C GLY A 1 -7.14 39.52 -14.01
N GLY A 2 -6.42 39.58 -12.91
CA GLY A 2 -6.73 40.35 -11.71
C GLY A 2 -7.59 39.59 -10.71
N LEU A 3 -8.34 40.36 -9.92
CA LEU A 3 -9.26 39.88 -8.90
C LEU A 3 -10.61 39.52 -9.52
N THR A 4 -11.07 38.29 -9.29
CA THR A 4 -12.46 37.87 -9.48
C THR A 4 -13.08 37.73 -8.09
N HIS A 5 -14.03 38.60 -7.74
CA HIS A 5 -14.77 38.51 -6.47
C HIS A 5 -16.24 38.20 -6.76
N LEU A 6 -16.74 37.09 -6.19
CA LEU A 6 -18.13 36.65 -6.34
C LEU A 6 -18.80 36.58 -4.97
N THR A 7 -20.00 37.15 -4.87
CA THR A 7 -20.84 37.07 -3.67
C THR A 7 -22.21 36.54 -4.05
N ALA A 8 -22.65 35.47 -3.40
CA ALA A 8 -23.97 34.86 -3.61
C ALA A 8 -24.47 34.19 -2.33
N ASN A 9 -25.77 33.92 -2.20
CA ASN A 9 -26.21 33.00 -1.13
C ASN A 9 -25.86 31.55 -1.50
N THR A 10 -26.17 31.14 -2.73
CA THR A 10 -25.81 29.83 -3.28
C THR A 10 -25.12 30.02 -4.61
N LEU A 11 -23.93 29.42 -4.78
CA LEU A 11 -23.22 29.34 -6.04
C LEU A 11 -23.27 27.90 -6.55
N ASN A 12 -23.88 27.69 -7.71
CA ASN A 12 -23.90 26.39 -8.40
C ASN A 12 -23.01 26.47 -9.64
N ASN A 13 -21.85 25.82 -9.60
CA ASN A 13 -20.95 25.62 -10.72
C ASN A 13 -21.05 24.14 -11.14
N THR A 14 -21.73 23.86 -12.25
CA THR A 14 -22.03 22.48 -12.68
C THR A 14 -21.62 22.25 -14.13
N GLY A 15 -21.39 20.99 -14.51
CA GLY A 15 -21.19 20.60 -15.90
C GLY A 15 -19.95 21.23 -16.52
N THR A 16 -20.17 22.07 -17.54
CA THR A 16 -19.11 22.79 -18.28
C THR A 16 -18.66 24.09 -17.61
N GLY A 17 -19.14 24.35 -16.38
CA GLY A 17 -18.87 25.55 -15.61
C GLY A 17 -17.38 25.77 -15.32
N ARG A 18 -16.92 27.02 -15.50
CA ARG A 18 -15.54 27.46 -15.31
C ARG A 18 -15.52 28.79 -14.60
N ILE A 19 -14.87 28.86 -13.44
CA ILE A 19 -14.65 30.11 -12.70
C ILE A 19 -13.14 30.30 -12.55
N TYR A 20 -12.59 31.31 -13.23
CA TYR A 20 -11.15 31.59 -13.24
C TYR A 20 -10.82 32.99 -12.70
N GLY A 21 -9.67 33.13 -12.06
CA GLY A 21 -9.10 34.41 -11.61
C GLY A 21 -7.58 34.30 -11.47
N ASP A 22 -6.87 35.43 -11.34
CA ASP A 22 -5.51 35.37 -10.80
C ASP A 22 -5.62 35.23 -9.29
N GLN A 23 -6.32 36.20 -8.69
CA GLN A 23 -6.87 36.10 -7.36
C GLN A 23 -8.37 35.86 -7.46
N LEU A 24 -8.86 34.82 -6.81
CA LEU A 24 -10.28 34.44 -6.84
C LEU A 24 -10.80 34.43 -5.39
N ALA A 25 -11.82 35.23 -5.12
CA ALA A 25 -12.44 35.35 -3.82
C ALA A 25 -13.94 35.04 -3.92
N LEU A 26 -14.41 34.03 -3.18
CA LEU A 26 -15.79 33.54 -3.24
C LEU A 26 -16.44 33.67 -1.86
N GLN A 27 -17.46 34.53 -1.74
CA GLN A 27 -18.31 34.62 -0.55
C GLN A 27 -19.66 33.97 -0.83
N THR A 28 -19.97 32.88 -0.12
CA THR A 28 -21.23 32.13 -0.30
C THR A 28 -21.83 31.64 1.01
N GLY A 29 -23.13 31.33 1.02
CA GLY A 29 -23.73 30.47 2.04
C GLY A 29 -23.46 28.99 1.71
N THR A 30 -23.69 28.61 0.45
CA THR A 30 -23.39 27.28 -0.10
C THR A 30 -22.68 27.40 -1.44
N LEU A 31 -21.57 26.68 -1.59
CA LEU A 31 -20.84 26.52 -2.85
C LEU A 31 -20.96 25.07 -3.33
N ASN A 32 -21.57 24.87 -4.49
CA ASN A 32 -21.67 23.57 -5.16
C ASN A 32 -20.81 23.59 -6.42
N ASN A 33 -19.81 22.72 -6.48
CA ASN A 33 -18.96 22.46 -7.64
C ASN A 33 -19.09 20.98 -8.02
N SER A 34 -19.80 20.66 -9.10
CA SER A 34 -20.15 19.27 -9.41
C SER A 34 -20.17 18.96 -10.91
N ALA A 35 -20.18 17.67 -11.22
CA ALA A 35 -20.49 17.23 -12.57
C ALA A 35 -21.96 17.38 -12.94
N GLN A 36 -22.20 17.56 -14.24
CA GLN A 36 -23.50 17.49 -14.89
C GLN A 36 -23.28 17.02 -16.34
N ASP A 37 -24.14 16.13 -16.84
CA ASP A 37 -24.12 15.62 -18.22
C ASP A 37 -22.74 15.06 -18.65
N GLY A 38 -22.06 14.35 -17.73
CA GLY A 38 -20.77 13.72 -17.98
C GLY A 38 -19.57 14.69 -18.05
N LYS A 39 -19.76 15.95 -17.67
CA LYS A 39 -18.68 16.95 -17.54
C LYS A 39 -18.60 17.51 -16.13
N ALA A 40 -17.39 17.70 -15.63
CA ALA A 40 -17.17 18.22 -14.28
C ALA A 40 -16.74 19.69 -14.28
N ALA A 41 -17.29 20.47 -13.34
CA ALA A 41 -17.05 21.89 -13.26
C ALA A 41 -15.70 22.22 -12.57
N VAL A 42 -15.17 23.40 -12.89
CA VAL A 42 -13.85 23.84 -12.40
C VAL A 42 -13.90 25.25 -11.81
N ILE A 43 -13.25 25.41 -10.67
CA ILE A 43 -12.92 26.67 -10.02
C ILE A 43 -11.40 26.73 -9.90
N ALA A 44 -10.75 27.70 -10.53
CA ALA A 44 -9.29 27.77 -10.55
C ALA A 44 -8.71 29.18 -10.43
N ALA A 45 -7.68 29.33 -9.61
CA ALA A 45 -6.90 30.56 -9.46
C ALA A 45 -5.45 30.37 -9.93
N ARG A 46 -4.85 31.42 -10.51
CA ARG A 46 -3.45 31.40 -10.97
C ARG A 46 -2.44 31.89 -9.93
N ASP A 47 -2.91 32.52 -8.86
CA ASP A 47 -2.08 33.05 -7.78
C ASP A 47 -2.68 32.65 -6.43
N ARG A 48 -3.93 33.02 -6.15
CA ARG A 48 -4.56 32.79 -4.85
C ARG A 48 -6.05 32.52 -4.94
N LEU A 49 -6.54 31.56 -4.15
CA LEU A 49 -7.97 31.25 -4.02
C LEU A 49 -8.43 31.37 -2.56
N ASP A 50 -9.42 32.22 -2.31
CA ASP A 50 -10.08 32.38 -1.01
C ASP A 50 -11.56 32.03 -1.12
N ILE A 51 -12.02 31.09 -0.28
CA ILE A 51 -13.41 30.65 -0.24
C ILE A 51 -13.96 30.88 1.17
N GLY A 52 -14.82 31.89 1.32
CA GLY A 52 -15.68 32.08 2.49
C GLY A 52 -17.03 31.42 2.23
N THR A 53 -17.32 30.29 2.86
CA THR A 53 -18.59 29.57 2.67
C THR A 53 -19.09 28.86 3.93
N GLY A 54 -20.41 28.74 4.07
CA GLY A 54 -21.01 27.88 5.09
C GLY A 54 -20.89 26.39 4.74
N THR A 55 -21.17 26.02 3.50
CA THR A 55 -21.01 24.64 3.00
C THR A 55 -20.34 24.62 1.64
N LEU A 56 -19.25 23.86 1.54
CA LEU A 56 -18.57 23.56 0.28
C LEU A 56 -18.86 22.12 -0.12
N ASN A 57 -19.46 21.93 -1.30
CA ASN A 57 -19.65 20.62 -1.92
C ASN A 57 -18.84 20.56 -3.23
N ASN A 58 -17.78 19.77 -3.26
CA ASN A 58 -16.98 19.46 -4.44
C ASN A 58 -17.16 17.97 -4.76
N SER A 59 -17.68 17.63 -5.94
CA SER A 59 -18.05 16.23 -6.23
C SER A 59 -17.87 15.79 -7.68
N HIS A 60 -17.65 14.49 -7.89
CA HIS A 60 -17.66 13.80 -9.20
C HIS A 60 -16.69 14.42 -10.22
N HIS A 61 -15.39 14.26 -9.99
CA HIS A 61 -14.27 14.79 -10.77
C HIS A 61 -14.17 16.32 -10.86
N ALA A 62 -15.05 17.05 -10.18
CA ALA A 62 -14.98 18.51 -10.11
C ALA A 62 -13.67 18.95 -9.43
N GLN A 63 -13.14 20.08 -9.88
CA GLN A 63 -11.83 20.55 -9.45
C GLN A 63 -11.90 21.96 -8.87
N ILE A 64 -11.32 22.11 -7.68
CA ILE A 64 -11.00 23.40 -7.07
C ILE A 64 -9.47 23.48 -7.02
N TYR A 65 -8.88 24.47 -7.69
CA TYR A 65 -7.45 24.55 -7.88
C TYR A 65 -6.89 25.95 -7.65
N SER A 66 -5.71 26.04 -7.04
CA SER A 66 -4.90 27.26 -7.01
C SER A 66 -3.47 26.91 -7.41
N VAL A 67 -2.86 27.68 -8.30
CA VAL A 67 -1.42 27.54 -8.60
C VAL A 67 -0.57 27.97 -7.39
N GLY A 68 -1.04 28.94 -6.60
CA GLY A 68 -0.38 29.35 -5.37
C GLY A 68 -1.15 28.87 -4.14
N ASP A 69 -1.45 29.79 -3.22
CA ASP A 69 -2.09 29.46 -1.95
C ASP A 69 -3.62 29.33 -2.08
N MET A 70 -4.22 28.57 -1.18
CA MET A 70 -5.67 28.41 -1.05
C MET A 70 -6.11 28.51 0.42
N HIS A 71 -7.16 29.29 0.68
CA HIS A 71 -7.78 29.40 1.99
C HIS A 71 -9.27 29.10 1.91
N ILE A 72 -9.77 28.27 2.81
CA ILE A 72 -11.18 27.92 2.93
C ILE A 72 -11.62 28.21 4.37
N GLY A 73 -12.67 29.01 4.53
CA GLY A 73 -13.22 29.43 5.83
C GLY A 73 -14.71 29.74 5.73
N GLY A 74 -15.29 30.29 6.80
CA GLY A 74 -16.73 30.59 6.90
C GLY A 74 -17.17 31.84 6.13
N GLN A 75 -16.28 32.83 6.04
CA GLN A 75 -16.54 34.09 5.34
C GLN A 75 -15.24 34.72 4.83
N LEU A 76 -15.35 35.78 4.03
CA LEU A 76 -14.27 36.65 3.62
C LEU A 76 -14.19 37.88 4.55
N ASP A 77 -12.97 38.31 4.87
CA ASP A 77 -12.74 39.58 5.55
C ASP A 77 -12.74 40.77 4.57
N ASN A 78 -12.44 41.98 5.08
CA ASN A 78 -12.37 43.20 4.25
C ASN A 78 -11.25 43.17 3.20
N ASN A 79 -10.26 42.29 3.36
CA ASN A 79 -9.17 42.07 2.41
C ASN A 79 -9.47 40.88 1.47
N LEU A 80 -10.69 40.36 1.48
CA LEU A 80 -11.14 39.20 0.71
C LEU A 80 -10.36 37.92 1.03
N THR A 81 -9.85 37.80 2.25
CA THR A 81 -9.19 36.60 2.77
C THR A 81 -10.20 35.74 3.50
N ALA A 82 -10.16 34.42 3.29
CA ALA A 82 -11.04 33.51 4.00
C ALA A 82 -10.71 33.49 5.51
N THR A 83 -11.74 33.65 6.35
CA THR A 83 -11.67 33.66 7.82
C THR A 83 -12.87 32.93 8.40
N GLY A 84 -12.81 32.62 9.71
CA GLY A 84 -13.86 31.87 10.40
C GLY A 84 -13.98 30.44 9.91
N GLN A 85 -14.87 29.67 10.53
CA GLN A 85 -15.07 28.26 10.18
C GLN A 85 -16.27 28.09 9.26
N ALA A 86 -16.06 27.39 8.15
CA ALA A 86 -17.16 26.78 7.41
C ALA A 86 -17.83 25.72 8.29
N ARG A 87 -19.10 25.41 8.04
CA ARG A 87 -19.76 24.30 8.75
C ARG A 87 -19.35 22.96 8.15
N GLU A 88 -19.34 22.85 6.83
CA GLU A 88 -19.04 21.59 6.15
C GLU A 88 -18.20 21.80 4.88
N LEU A 89 -17.18 20.98 4.72
CA LEU A 89 -16.47 20.77 3.47
C LEU A 89 -16.62 19.31 3.06
N ASN A 90 -17.31 19.07 1.96
CA ASN A 90 -17.53 17.76 1.37
C ASN A 90 -16.75 17.68 0.05
N ASN A 91 -15.71 16.84 0.03
CA ASN A 91 -14.95 16.50 -1.17
C ASN A 91 -15.17 15.01 -1.50
N HIS A 92 -15.95 14.74 -2.53
CA HIS A 92 -16.43 13.40 -2.84
C HIS A 92 -16.05 13.00 -4.26
N ALA A 93 -15.09 12.07 -4.42
CA ALA A 93 -14.55 11.70 -5.74
C ALA A 93 -14.11 12.91 -6.57
N ALA A 94 -13.53 13.92 -5.90
CA ALA A 94 -13.22 15.22 -6.50
C ALA A 94 -11.87 15.72 -5.99
N THR A 95 -11.33 16.77 -6.62
CA THR A 95 -10.00 17.29 -6.29
C THR A 95 -10.08 18.71 -5.75
N ILE A 96 -9.48 18.93 -4.58
CA ILE A 96 -9.11 20.24 -4.05
C ILE A 96 -7.58 20.29 -4.00
N GLU A 97 -6.97 21.26 -4.66
CA GLU A 97 -5.52 21.31 -4.77
C GLU A 97 -4.94 22.74 -4.76
N ALA A 98 -3.94 22.96 -3.91
CA ALA A 98 -3.09 24.16 -3.93
C ALA A 98 -1.68 23.81 -4.43
N GLY A 99 -1.08 24.66 -5.27
CA GLY A 99 0.32 24.50 -5.67
C GLY A 99 1.28 24.88 -4.55
N ASN A 100 0.89 25.82 -3.68
CA ASN A 100 1.61 26.17 -2.46
C ASN A 100 0.82 25.67 -1.23
N ASN A 101 0.43 26.54 -0.31
CA ASN A 101 -0.19 26.15 0.96
C ASN A 101 -1.71 26.08 0.86
N LEU A 102 -2.30 25.17 1.62
CA LEU A 102 -3.74 24.99 1.74
C LEU A 102 -4.14 25.11 3.22
N ASN A 103 -4.95 26.11 3.55
CA ASN A 103 -5.53 26.29 4.87
C ASN A 103 -7.03 26.02 4.82
N ILE A 104 -7.51 25.09 5.64
CA ILE A 104 -8.93 24.74 5.73
C ILE A 104 -9.40 24.95 7.17
N GLN A 105 -10.38 25.83 7.33
CA GLN A 105 -11.13 26.05 8.56
C GLN A 105 -12.58 25.62 8.34
N ALA A 106 -12.94 24.44 8.83
CA ALA A 106 -14.29 23.90 8.70
C ALA A 106 -14.64 22.99 9.88
N ASP A 107 -15.83 23.10 10.44
CA ASP A 107 -16.28 22.24 11.55
C ASP A 107 -16.21 20.75 11.17
N ARG A 108 -16.64 20.39 9.95
CA ARG A 108 -16.50 19.03 9.40
C ARG A 108 -15.83 19.02 8.04
N ILE A 109 -14.78 18.21 7.89
CA ILE A 109 -14.11 17.94 6.62
C ILE A 109 -14.35 16.48 6.25
N ASN A 110 -15.03 16.23 5.14
CA ASN A 110 -15.30 14.90 4.62
C ASN A 110 -14.62 14.72 3.26
N ASN A 111 -13.55 13.94 3.22
CA ASN A 111 -12.87 13.51 2.00
C ASN A 111 -13.19 12.03 1.75
N THR A 112 -13.94 11.74 0.69
CA THR A 112 -14.58 10.43 0.51
C THR A 112 -14.50 9.92 -0.92
N ASN A 113 -14.40 8.59 -1.06
CA ASN A 113 -14.36 7.90 -2.34
C ASN A 113 -15.78 7.49 -2.74
N ALA A 114 -16.31 8.10 -3.80
CA ALA A 114 -17.65 7.78 -4.31
C ALA A 114 -17.69 6.50 -5.16
N GLY A 115 -16.53 6.07 -5.65
CA GLY A 115 -16.43 5.14 -6.77
C GLY A 115 -15.77 3.81 -6.42
N LEU A 116 -15.57 3.49 -5.13
CA LEU A 116 -14.96 2.23 -4.74
C LEU A 116 -15.91 1.06 -5.01
N VAL A 117 -15.55 0.22 -5.98
CA VAL A 117 -16.22 -1.04 -6.30
C VAL A 117 -15.21 -2.16 -6.16
N THR A 118 -15.55 -3.18 -5.38
CA THR A 118 -14.73 -4.38 -5.21
C THR A 118 -15.29 -5.57 -5.98
N GLN A 119 -14.44 -6.52 -6.30
CA GLN A 119 -14.81 -7.81 -6.87
C GLN A 119 -14.00 -8.93 -6.21
N VAL A 120 -14.55 -10.13 -6.17
CA VAL A 120 -13.82 -11.33 -5.72
C VAL A 120 -13.13 -11.95 -6.93
N VAL A 121 -11.82 -12.16 -6.84
CA VAL A 121 -10.98 -12.71 -7.92
C VAL A 121 -10.32 -13.99 -7.43
N GLU A 122 -10.39 -15.05 -8.25
CA GLU A 122 -9.59 -16.27 -8.03
C GLU A 122 -8.13 -15.94 -8.36
N THR A 123 -7.28 -15.85 -7.33
CA THR A 123 -5.85 -15.53 -7.46
C THR A 123 -4.98 -16.77 -7.55
N GLU A 124 -5.48 -17.91 -7.10
CA GLU A 124 -4.78 -19.19 -7.18
C GLU A 124 -5.76 -20.33 -7.36
N LYS A 125 -5.41 -21.28 -8.23
CA LYS A 125 -6.04 -22.60 -8.31
C LYS A 125 -5.01 -23.67 -8.62
N SER A 126 -4.55 -24.35 -7.58
CA SER A 126 -3.40 -25.24 -7.66
C SER A 126 -3.73 -26.63 -7.09
N PRO A 127 -3.24 -27.72 -7.71
CA PRO A 127 -3.31 -29.04 -7.12
C PRO A 127 -2.23 -29.19 -6.04
N HIS A 128 -2.61 -29.75 -4.91
CA HIS A 128 -1.73 -30.12 -3.81
C HIS A 128 -1.78 -31.62 -3.56
N HIS A 129 -0.62 -32.19 -3.23
CA HIS A 129 -0.47 -33.60 -2.89
C HIS A 129 0.48 -33.72 -1.70
N ASP A 130 -0.07 -34.03 -0.53
CA ASP A 130 0.69 -34.05 0.72
C ASP A 130 0.55 -35.40 1.43
N ALA A 131 1.48 -35.71 2.34
CA ALA A 131 1.36 -36.82 3.28
C ALA A 131 1.73 -36.44 4.71
N VAL A 132 1.17 -37.18 5.68
CA VAL A 132 1.52 -37.10 7.11
C VAL A 132 1.44 -38.48 7.74
N LEU A 133 2.41 -38.81 8.61
CA LEU A 133 2.37 -40.05 9.36
C LEU A 133 1.27 -40.02 10.43
N SER A 134 0.71 -41.18 10.76
CA SER A 134 -0.24 -41.28 11.87
C SER A 134 0.42 -40.86 13.19
N GLY A 135 -0.26 -40.01 13.97
CA GLY A 135 0.28 -39.41 15.19
C GLY A 135 1.20 -38.19 14.97
N ARG A 136 1.42 -37.76 13.72
CA ARG A 136 2.15 -36.53 13.37
C ARG A 136 1.20 -35.46 12.82
N THR A 137 1.69 -34.22 12.83
CA THR A 137 0.96 -33.01 12.41
C THR A 137 1.58 -32.36 11.19
N THR A 138 2.91 -32.41 11.07
CA THR A 138 3.67 -31.89 9.93
C THR A 138 3.34 -32.66 8.65
N ARG A 139 2.85 -31.93 7.64
CA ARG A 139 2.63 -32.46 6.30
C ARG A 139 3.85 -32.21 5.44
N TYR A 140 4.14 -33.14 4.55
CA TYR A 140 5.21 -33.01 3.56
C TYR A 140 4.62 -33.15 2.15
N ASP A 141 5.20 -32.44 1.20
CA ASP A 141 4.88 -32.59 -0.22
C ASP A 141 5.17 -34.03 -0.66
N TRP A 142 4.21 -34.66 -1.35
CA TRP A 142 4.27 -36.05 -1.76
C TRP A 142 5.50 -36.36 -2.63
N SER A 143 5.98 -35.40 -3.42
CA SER A 143 7.18 -35.56 -4.25
C SER A 143 8.44 -35.86 -3.43
N GLN A 144 8.44 -35.49 -2.14
CA GLN A 144 9.54 -35.73 -1.21
C GLN A 144 9.34 -36.99 -0.35
N VAL A 145 8.21 -37.69 -0.50
CA VAL A 145 7.85 -38.86 0.31
C VAL A 145 8.23 -40.14 -0.42
N ASP A 146 9.12 -40.94 0.18
CA ASP A 146 9.52 -42.23 -0.38
C ASP A 146 8.58 -43.36 0.10
N THR A 147 7.85 -43.95 -0.83
CA THR A 147 6.97 -45.11 -0.60
C THR A 147 7.47 -46.41 -1.24
N SER A 148 8.73 -46.46 -1.70
CA SER A 148 9.31 -47.61 -2.40
C SER A 148 9.51 -48.83 -1.49
N ARG A 149 9.79 -48.57 -0.21
CA ARG A 149 10.05 -49.61 0.79
C ARG A 149 8.74 -50.30 1.20
N HIS A 150 8.76 -51.63 1.18
CA HIS A 150 7.65 -52.45 1.66
C HIS A 150 8.16 -53.61 2.51
N ASN A 151 7.33 -54.07 3.45
CA ASN A 151 7.64 -55.24 4.27
C ASN A 151 7.35 -56.56 3.52
N LYS A 152 7.69 -57.70 4.15
CA LYS A 152 7.44 -59.06 3.62
C LYS A 152 5.96 -59.37 3.27
N HIS A 153 5.03 -58.51 3.66
CA HIS A 153 3.60 -58.63 3.39
C HIS A 153 3.10 -57.66 2.31
N GLY A 154 4.00 -56.94 1.62
CA GLY A 154 3.64 -55.95 0.61
C GLY A 154 2.99 -54.69 1.19
N VAL A 155 3.20 -54.40 2.48
CA VAL A 155 2.74 -53.15 3.09
C VAL A 155 3.86 -52.12 2.97
N HIS A 156 3.57 -51.00 2.33
CA HIS A 156 4.51 -49.91 2.10
C HIS A 156 4.66 -49.03 3.33
N ASP A 157 5.89 -48.58 3.60
CA ASP A 157 6.16 -47.50 4.52
C ASP A 157 6.16 -46.18 3.73
N ALA A 158 5.64 -45.10 4.32
CA ALA A 158 5.96 -43.74 3.88
C ALA A 158 7.17 -43.25 4.68
N ILE A 159 8.24 -42.86 4.00
CA ILE A 159 9.44 -42.26 4.58
C ILE A 159 9.43 -40.78 4.23
N MET A 160 9.41 -39.95 5.27
CA MET A 160 9.34 -38.49 5.17
C MET A 160 10.75 -37.88 5.03
N PRO A 161 10.88 -36.62 4.56
CA PRO A 161 12.17 -35.93 4.41
C PRO A 161 12.99 -35.81 5.70
N ASP A 162 12.32 -35.77 6.85
CA ASP A 162 12.94 -35.76 8.18
C ASP A 162 13.46 -37.15 8.64
N GLY A 163 13.34 -38.16 7.77
CA GLY A 163 13.73 -39.56 8.05
C GLY A 163 12.70 -40.36 8.85
N SER A 164 11.61 -39.73 9.31
CA SER A 164 10.53 -40.45 9.99
C SER A 164 9.81 -41.39 9.01
N ARG A 165 9.36 -42.56 9.50
CA ARG A 165 8.68 -43.54 8.64
C ARG A 165 7.59 -44.32 9.34
N SER A 166 6.54 -44.66 8.62
CA SER A 166 5.46 -45.53 9.09
C SER A 166 4.66 -46.12 7.93
N ASN A 167 4.14 -47.34 8.10
CA ASN A 167 3.13 -47.93 7.21
C ASN A 167 1.69 -47.49 7.54
N ASN A 168 1.54 -46.63 8.54
CA ASN A 168 0.29 -45.98 8.92
C ASN A 168 0.41 -44.48 8.71
N PHE A 169 -0.20 -43.97 7.62
CA PHE A 169 -0.08 -42.58 7.20
C PHE A 169 -1.32 -42.13 6.42
N TYR A 170 -1.46 -40.81 6.26
CA TYR A 170 -2.52 -40.17 5.52
C TYR A 170 -1.94 -39.44 4.31
N GLU A 171 -2.58 -39.63 3.17
CA GLU A 171 -2.30 -38.95 1.91
C GLU A 171 -3.45 -38.00 1.61
N TYR A 172 -3.14 -36.78 1.17
CA TYR A 172 -4.11 -35.76 0.79
C TYR A 172 -3.88 -35.38 -0.66
N GLN A 173 -4.94 -35.41 -1.46
CA GLN A 173 -4.93 -34.95 -2.84
C GLN A 173 -6.08 -33.97 -2.99
N TYR A 174 -5.79 -32.69 -3.12
CA TYR A 174 -6.80 -31.64 -3.13
C TYR A 174 -6.43 -30.50 -4.06
N THR A 175 -7.44 -29.76 -4.48
CA THR A 175 -7.26 -28.47 -5.14
C THR A 175 -7.44 -27.40 -4.09
N ARG A 176 -6.45 -26.49 -4.02
CA ARG A 176 -6.57 -25.24 -3.28
C ARG A 176 -7.07 -24.16 -4.23
N THR A 177 -8.09 -23.44 -3.79
CA THR A 177 -8.57 -22.24 -4.44
C THR A 177 -8.41 -21.07 -3.49
N VAL A 178 -7.72 -20.02 -3.92
CA VAL A 178 -7.59 -18.75 -3.18
C VAL A 178 -8.39 -17.70 -3.91
N ASN A 179 -9.36 -17.12 -3.21
CA ASN A 179 -10.16 -16.00 -3.70
C ASN A 179 -9.82 -14.75 -2.88
N GLU A 180 -9.57 -13.62 -3.53
CA GLU A 180 -9.27 -12.36 -2.87
C GLU A 180 -10.26 -11.27 -3.27
N THR A 181 -10.60 -10.39 -2.33
CA THR A 181 -11.30 -9.14 -2.63
C THR A 181 -10.31 -8.16 -3.23
N GLN A 182 -10.57 -7.72 -4.46
CA GLN A 182 -9.77 -6.76 -5.21
C GLN A 182 -10.61 -5.55 -5.61
N VAL A 183 -9.97 -4.40 -5.76
CA VAL A 183 -10.65 -3.21 -6.28
C VAL A 183 -10.84 -3.35 -7.78
N LYS A 184 -12.08 -3.17 -8.24
CA LYS A 184 -12.46 -3.14 -9.66
C LYS A 184 -12.46 -1.72 -10.20
N GLN A 185 -12.92 -0.77 -9.40
CA GLN A 185 -13.01 0.65 -9.72
C GLN A 185 -12.81 1.45 -8.44
N SER A 186 -12.20 2.63 -8.55
CA SER A 186 -11.99 3.55 -7.44
C SER A 186 -11.97 4.98 -7.97
N ASP A 187 -12.54 5.91 -7.22
CA ASP A 187 -12.56 7.33 -7.55
C ASP A 187 -12.38 8.15 -6.25
N PRO A 188 -11.14 8.20 -5.72
CA PRO A 188 -10.87 8.79 -4.41
C PRO A 188 -11.05 10.30 -4.43
N GLY A 189 -11.56 10.85 -3.31
CA GLY A 189 -11.40 12.27 -3.02
C GLY A 189 -9.93 12.62 -2.80
N LYS A 190 -9.46 13.73 -3.37
CA LYS A 190 -8.09 14.22 -3.23
C LYS A 190 -8.08 15.64 -2.65
N ILE A 191 -7.37 15.83 -1.54
CA ILE A 191 -7.03 17.14 -0.98
C ILE A 191 -5.50 17.26 -0.96
N LEU A 192 -4.94 18.14 -1.80
CA LEU A 192 -3.51 18.16 -2.08
C LEU A 192 -2.92 19.57 -1.88
N ALA A 193 -1.67 19.63 -1.43
CA ALA A 193 -0.87 20.85 -1.45
C ALA A 193 0.57 20.55 -1.88
N GLY A 194 1.18 21.40 -2.70
CA GLY A 194 2.63 21.36 -2.92
C GLY A 194 3.41 21.84 -1.69
N GLY A 195 2.86 22.79 -0.94
CA GLY A 195 3.38 23.25 0.35
C GLY A 195 2.73 22.54 1.53
N HIS A 196 2.37 23.33 2.55
CA HIS A 196 1.75 22.85 3.78
C HIS A 196 0.23 22.69 3.62
N ILE A 197 -0.36 21.73 4.33
CA ILE A 197 -1.80 21.66 4.60
C ILE A 197 -2.02 21.93 6.09
N THR A 198 -2.85 22.92 6.41
CA THR A 198 -3.31 23.18 7.78
C THR A 198 -4.80 22.93 7.88
N LEU A 199 -5.20 22.02 8.78
CA LEU A 199 -6.59 21.63 9.02
C LEU A 199 -7.03 22.10 10.41
N ASN A 200 -8.03 22.97 10.49
CA ASN A 200 -8.68 23.33 11.75
C ASN A 200 -10.13 22.89 11.70
N SER A 201 -10.47 21.84 12.45
CA SER A 201 -11.76 21.17 12.29
C SER A 201 -12.21 20.44 13.56
N ALA A 202 -13.50 20.41 13.85
CA ALA A 202 -14.01 19.54 14.90
C ALA A 202 -13.95 18.05 14.48
N GLN A 203 -14.06 17.74 13.18
CA GLN A 203 -13.94 16.38 12.68
C GLN A 203 -13.37 16.33 11.26
N VAL A 204 -12.31 15.54 11.08
CA VAL A 204 -11.75 15.21 9.77
C VAL A 204 -11.99 13.73 9.47
N THR A 205 -12.71 13.46 8.38
CA THR A 205 -12.91 12.10 7.87
C THR A 205 -12.23 11.98 6.51
N ASN A 206 -11.29 11.05 6.39
CA ASN A 206 -10.68 10.62 5.14
C ASN A 206 -11.02 9.14 4.93
N HIS A 207 -11.91 8.84 3.98
CA HIS A 207 -12.42 7.49 3.74
C HIS A 207 -12.12 7.05 2.31
N ASP A 208 -11.28 6.02 2.17
CA ASP A 208 -10.78 5.48 0.90
C ASP A 208 -10.19 6.53 -0.04
N SER A 209 -9.67 7.61 0.55
CA SER A 209 -9.32 8.87 -0.10
C SER A 209 -7.97 9.41 0.38
N GLN A 210 -7.51 10.52 -0.22
CA GLN A 210 -6.14 11.01 -0.05
C GLN A 210 -6.12 12.47 0.43
N ILE A 211 -5.35 12.74 1.50
CA ILE A 211 -4.92 14.09 1.90
C ILE A 211 -3.40 14.11 1.93
N VAL A 212 -2.77 14.88 1.04
CA VAL A 212 -1.32 14.82 0.83
C VAL A 212 -0.72 16.22 0.72
N ALA A 213 0.18 16.54 1.66
CA ALA A 213 1.01 17.74 1.63
C ALA A 213 2.40 17.43 1.06
N GLY A 214 3.01 18.37 0.33
CA GLY A 214 4.43 18.30 -0.02
C GLY A 214 5.34 18.72 1.12
N GLY A 215 4.86 19.62 1.98
CA GLY A 215 5.48 20.05 3.23
C GLY A 215 4.86 19.37 4.45
N GLU A 216 4.40 20.17 5.40
CA GLU A 216 3.76 19.69 6.62
C GLU A 216 2.26 19.50 6.42
N LEU A 217 1.72 18.37 6.88
CA LEU A 217 0.29 18.20 7.14
C LEU A 217 0.07 18.40 8.64
N ASN A 218 -0.50 19.53 9.04
CA ASN A 218 -0.76 19.87 10.43
C ASN A 218 -2.20 20.28 10.70
N GLY A 219 -2.57 20.33 11.97
CA GLY A 219 -3.90 20.75 12.35
C GLY A 219 -4.26 20.57 13.82
N GLU A 220 -5.17 21.43 14.28
CA GLU A 220 -5.92 21.27 15.53
C GLU A 220 -7.28 20.66 15.18
N ILE A 221 -7.47 19.42 15.59
CA ILE A 221 -8.60 18.58 15.19
C ILE A 221 -9.39 18.17 16.44
N GLY A 222 -10.72 18.09 16.38
CA GLY A 222 -11.50 17.42 17.42
C GLY A 222 -11.28 15.90 17.31
N GLU A 223 -11.79 15.29 16.24
CA GLU A 223 -11.59 13.87 15.93
C GLU A 223 -11.03 13.62 14.52
N LEU A 224 -10.17 12.63 14.38
CA LEU A 224 -9.61 12.20 13.10
C LEU A 224 -9.99 10.76 12.78
N HIS A 225 -10.62 10.58 11.62
CA HIS A 225 -11.04 9.28 11.10
C HIS A 225 -10.36 9.02 9.76
N ASN A 226 -9.26 8.26 9.75
CA ASN A 226 -8.56 7.82 8.54
C ASN A 226 -8.90 6.36 8.23
N ILE A 227 -10.00 6.16 7.50
CA ILE A 227 -10.68 4.88 7.35
C ILE A 227 -10.43 4.27 5.97
N ALA A 228 -9.90 3.05 5.92
CA ALA A 228 -9.82 2.23 4.72
C ALA A 228 -10.84 1.07 4.77
N THR A 229 -11.46 0.79 3.62
CA THR A 229 -12.24 -0.41 3.37
C THR A 229 -11.29 -1.62 3.30
N GLN A 230 -11.64 -2.68 4.04
CA GLN A 230 -10.89 -3.94 4.07
C GLN A 230 -11.54 -4.98 3.16
N GLY A 231 -10.74 -5.91 2.67
CA GLY A 231 -11.16 -7.06 1.88
C GLY A 231 -10.92 -8.37 2.63
N GLU A 232 -11.25 -9.47 1.95
CA GLU A 232 -11.01 -10.83 2.45
C GLU A 232 -10.20 -11.65 1.46
N ARG A 233 -9.32 -12.52 1.99
CA ARG A 233 -8.73 -13.65 1.29
C ARG A 233 -9.34 -14.94 1.84
N ILE A 234 -9.93 -15.74 0.96
CA ILE A 234 -10.58 -17.01 1.29
C ILE A 234 -9.80 -18.15 0.64
N THR A 235 -9.19 -18.99 1.46
CA THR A 235 -8.52 -20.22 1.02
C THR A 235 -9.44 -21.42 1.26
N THR A 236 -9.81 -22.11 0.18
CA THR A 236 -10.65 -23.31 0.22
C THR A 236 -9.89 -24.51 -0.33
N ASP A 237 -9.83 -25.58 0.46
CA ASP A 237 -9.25 -26.85 0.04
C ASP A 237 -10.34 -27.88 -0.22
N LYS A 238 -10.33 -28.52 -1.40
CA LYS A 238 -11.30 -29.56 -1.74
C LYS A 238 -10.65 -30.72 -2.46
N GLY A 239 -10.87 -31.93 -1.96
CA GLY A 239 -10.36 -33.14 -2.58
C GLY A 239 -10.63 -34.40 -1.77
N ARG A 240 -9.59 -35.23 -1.64
CA ARG A 240 -9.66 -36.55 -1.05
C ARG A 240 -8.55 -36.76 -0.05
N GLN A 241 -8.86 -37.48 1.02
CA GLN A 241 -7.87 -38.03 1.95
C GLN A 241 -7.90 -39.56 1.88
N THR A 242 -6.73 -40.18 1.87
CA THR A 242 -6.52 -41.63 1.87
C THR A 242 -5.75 -42.02 3.12
N HIS A 243 -6.31 -42.94 3.90
CA HIS A 243 -5.63 -43.58 5.03
C HIS A 243 -5.00 -44.90 4.58
N TRP A 244 -3.68 -45.01 4.70
CA TRP A 244 -2.89 -46.20 4.40
C TRP A 244 -2.53 -46.92 5.70
N TYR A 245 -2.72 -48.24 5.78
CA TYR A 245 -2.47 -49.04 6.99
C TYR A 245 -2.20 -50.52 6.67
N ALA A 246 -1.58 -51.24 7.59
CA ALA A 246 -1.46 -52.70 7.52
C ALA A 246 -2.81 -53.38 7.83
N LYS A 247 -3.43 -54.02 6.84
CA LYS A 247 -4.71 -54.73 7.00
C LYS A 247 -4.49 -56.18 7.41
N LYS A 248 -5.07 -56.58 8.55
CA LYS A 248 -5.10 -57.98 9.02
C LYS A 248 -6.48 -58.59 8.81
N LYS A 249 -6.57 -59.71 8.09
CA LYS A 249 -7.82 -60.47 7.89
C LYS A 249 -7.68 -61.87 8.51
N ARG A 250 -8.63 -62.26 9.36
CA ARG A 250 -8.70 -63.62 9.90
C ARG A 250 -8.98 -64.60 8.77
N LEU A 251 -8.23 -65.69 8.72
CA LEU A 251 -8.49 -66.78 7.78
C LEU A 251 -9.77 -67.54 8.18
N LYS A 252 -10.35 -68.31 7.24
CA LYS A 252 -11.56 -69.13 7.51
C LYS A 252 -11.30 -70.06 8.72
N PRO A 253 -12.32 -70.47 9.51
CA PRO A 253 -12.14 -71.25 10.74
C PRO A 253 -11.27 -72.51 10.60
N ARG A 254 -11.23 -73.12 9.41
CA ARG A 254 -10.40 -74.29 9.07
C ARG A 254 -8.89 -74.00 8.93
N PHE A 255 -8.49 -72.74 8.84
CA PHE A 255 -7.09 -72.30 8.78
C PHE A 255 -6.79 -71.40 9.98
N ARG A 256 -5.92 -71.84 10.90
CA ARG A 256 -5.44 -70.98 12.01
C ARG A 256 -4.51 -69.90 11.44
N GLY A 257 -4.78 -68.63 11.73
CA GLY A 257 -3.88 -67.50 11.41
C GLY A 257 -4.54 -66.25 10.82
N THR A 258 -3.72 -65.23 10.58
CA THR A 258 -4.12 -63.94 9.95
C THR A 258 -3.33 -63.71 8.67
N LYS A 259 -3.98 -63.19 7.63
CA LYS A 259 -3.30 -62.66 6.43
C LYS A 259 -3.12 -61.15 6.56
N THR A 260 -1.89 -60.67 6.40
CA THR A 260 -1.56 -59.24 6.34
C THR A 260 -1.41 -58.79 4.90
N SER A 261 -1.94 -57.62 4.55
CA SER A 261 -1.77 -56.97 3.24
C SER A 261 -1.88 -55.46 3.38
N GLN A 262 -1.57 -54.69 2.33
CA GLN A 262 -1.86 -53.25 2.31
C GLN A 262 -3.36 -52.99 2.44
N GLY A 263 -3.73 -52.14 3.38
CA GLY A 263 -5.06 -51.54 3.53
C GLY A 263 -5.04 -50.11 3.00
N LYS A 264 -6.18 -49.69 2.44
CA LYS A 264 -6.46 -48.30 2.14
C LYS A 264 -7.93 -47.99 2.40
N SER A 265 -8.20 -46.82 2.97
CA SER A 265 -9.53 -46.27 3.16
C SER A 265 -9.54 -44.84 2.66
N ARG A 266 -10.66 -44.38 2.10
CA ARG A 266 -10.72 -43.06 1.47
C ARG A 266 -11.99 -42.30 1.85
N SER A 267 -11.88 -41.00 2.05
CA SER A 267 -12.99 -40.10 2.35
C SER A 267 -12.77 -38.75 1.67
N GLY A 268 -13.80 -37.89 1.70
CA GLY A 268 -13.66 -36.51 1.23
C GLY A 268 -12.72 -35.71 2.13
N TYR A 269 -12.01 -34.76 1.53
CA TYR A 269 -11.24 -33.74 2.23
C TYR A 269 -11.81 -32.37 1.85
N HIS A 270 -12.40 -31.68 2.82
CA HIS A 270 -13.03 -30.38 2.67
C HIS A 270 -13.06 -29.71 4.05
N PRO A 271 -11.89 -29.28 4.57
CA PRO A 271 -11.84 -28.53 5.82
C PRO A 271 -12.61 -27.20 5.68
N ALA A 272 -12.88 -26.56 6.83
CA ALA A 272 -13.43 -25.21 6.82
C ALA A 272 -12.50 -24.25 6.06
N PRO A 273 -13.04 -23.32 5.24
CA PRO A 273 -12.23 -22.30 4.59
C PRO A 273 -11.48 -21.44 5.61
N VAL A 274 -10.25 -21.06 5.28
CA VAL A 274 -9.48 -20.05 6.03
C VAL A 274 -9.79 -18.70 5.42
N ILE A 275 -10.27 -17.76 6.23
CA ILE A 275 -10.66 -16.41 5.81
C ILE A 275 -9.76 -15.41 6.52
N GLU A 276 -8.95 -14.67 5.78
CA GLU A 276 -8.03 -13.65 6.31
C GLU A 276 -8.51 -12.27 5.89
N THR A 277 -8.43 -11.31 6.80
CA THR A 277 -8.68 -9.89 6.51
C THR A 277 -7.47 -9.31 5.80
N ILE A 278 -7.68 -8.74 4.62
CA ILE A 278 -6.63 -8.10 3.82
C ILE A 278 -6.93 -6.62 3.64
N ASP A 279 -5.89 -5.79 3.62
CA ASP A 279 -6.05 -4.41 3.20
C ASP A 279 -6.22 -4.40 1.67
N LEU A 280 -7.21 -3.66 1.16
CA LEU A 280 -7.45 -3.59 -0.27
C LEU A 280 -6.25 -2.94 -0.97
N LYS A 281 -5.71 -3.66 -1.96
CA LYS A 281 -4.79 -3.10 -2.95
C LYS A 281 -5.64 -2.67 -4.12
N THR A 282 -5.48 -1.45 -4.62
CA THR A 282 -6.30 -1.01 -5.75
C THR A 282 -6.07 -1.87 -6.98
N LEU A 283 -4.87 -2.39 -7.23
CA LEU A 283 -4.61 -3.22 -8.41
C LEU A 283 -3.44 -4.18 -8.14
N ALA A 284 -3.74 -5.45 -7.89
CA ALA A 284 -2.75 -6.52 -7.88
C ALA A 284 -3.35 -7.75 -8.59
N TRP A 285 -2.96 -7.97 -9.84
CA TRP A 285 -3.12 -9.29 -10.46
C TRP A 285 -1.74 -9.91 -10.63
N GLN A 286 -1.66 -11.21 -10.35
CA GLN A 286 -0.45 -12.00 -10.36
C GLN A 286 -0.35 -12.77 -11.67
N ASP A 287 0.86 -12.88 -12.21
CA ASP A 287 1.22 -14.10 -12.92
C ASP A 287 2.48 -14.74 -12.31
N HIS A 288 2.44 -16.05 -12.34
CA HIS A 288 3.23 -17.04 -11.60
C HIS A 288 4.75 -16.89 -11.64
N THR A 289 5.35 -16.05 -10.80
CA THR A 289 6.73 -16.28 -10.30
C THR A 289 6.92 -15.61 -8.93
N ARG A 290 6.44 -16.28 -7.86
CA ARG A 290 7.12 -16.14 -6.57
C ARG A 290 8.37 -17.02 -6.67
N PRO A 291 9.61 -16.49 -6.63
CA PRO A 291 10.75 -17.35 -6.39
C PRO A 291 10.48 -18.02 -5.05
N GLN A 292 10.39 -19.35 -5.07
CA GLN A 292 10.36 -20.15 -3.87
C GLN A 292 11.58 -19.78 -3.03
N ASN A 293 11.36 -19.61 -1.73
CA ASN A 293 12.42 -19.66 -0.75
C ASN A 293 13.22 -20.96 -0.98
N THR A 294 14.44 -20.83 -1.47
CA THR A 294 15.48 -21.85 -1.31
C THR A 294 16.77 -21.13 -0.96
N ASP A 295 17.37 -21.60 0.13
CA ASP A 295 18.64 -21.20 0.70
C ASP A 295 19.70 -20.85 -0.36
N ILE A 296 20.38 -19.70 -0.18
CA ILE A 296 21.64 -19.45 -0.87
C ILE A 296 22.73 -19.15 0.14
N THR A 297 23.65 -20.10 0.20
CA THR A 297 24.93 -20.08 0.90
C THR A 297 25.77 -18.88 0.47
N ILE A 298 26.29 -18.18 1.48
CA ILE A 298 27.21 -17.04 1.36
C ILE A 298 28.58 -17.54 0.89
N THR A 299 29.13 -16.93 -0.15
CA THR A 299 30.58 -16.87 -0.38
C THR A 299 31.06 -15.43 -0.44
N ASP A 300 32.13 -15.18 0.33
CA ASP A 300 32.68 -13.87 0.70
C ASP A 300 33.18 -13.00 -0.47
N ARG A 301 32.88 -11.70 -0.33
CA ARG A 301 33.74 -10.50 -0.43
C ARG A 301 34.99 -10.51 -1.34
N GLN A 302 35.09 -9.45 -2.15
CA GLN A 302 36.21 -8.50 -2.05
C GLN A 302 35.74 -7.05 -2.23
N THR A 303 36.20 -6.21 -1.31
CA THR A 303 36.03 -4.75 -1.22
C THR A 303 37.13 -4.01 -2.00
N GLY A 304 36.80 -2.87 -2.62
CA GLY A 304 37.77 -1.77 -2.80
C GLY A 304 37.77 -1.05 -4.15
N GLN A 305 37.56 0.27 -4.09
CA GLN A 305 37.95 1.33 -5.03
C GLN A 305 36.97 1.76 -6.14
N ILE A 306 36.83 3.09 -6.18
CA ILE A 306 36.20 3.98 -7.15
C ILE A 306 36.63 3.59 -8.57
N HIS A 307 35.73 3.03 -9.38
CA HIS A 307 35.95 2.86 -10.82
C HIS A 307 34.65 3.11 -11.59
N ALA A 308 34.83 3.56 -12.84
CA ALA A 308 33.82 3.92 -13.82
C ALA A 308 32.67 2.90 -13.95
N ALA A 309 31.53 3.37 -14.45
CA ALA A 309 30.37 2.55 -14.77
C ALA A 309 30.80 1.23 -15.44
N PRO A 310 30.32 0.06 -14.97
CA PRO A 310 30.73 -1.22 -15.52
C PRO A 310 30.33 -1.28 -17.00
N THR A 311 31.32 -1.35 -17.88
CA THR A 311 31.15 -1.67 -19.28
C THR A 311 30.72 -3.14 -19.37
N ALA A 312 29.47 -3.36 -19.79
CA ALA A 312 28.80 -4.65 -19.94
C ALA A 312 28.49 -5.40 -18.64
N VAL A 313 27.28 -5.14 -18.10
CA VAL A 313 26.61 -6.04 -17.16
C VAL A 313 26.08 -7.22 -17.97
N LYS A 314 26.57 -8.44 -17.70
CA LYS A 314 25.97 -9.66 -18.25
C LYS A 314 24.56 -9.82 -17.65
N PRO A 315 23.54 -10.19 -18.44
CA PRO A 315 22.19 -10.37 -17.92
C PRO A 315 22.19 -11.40 -16.79
N VAL A 316 21.53 -11.05 -15.68
CA VAL A 316 21.25 -11.98 -14.59
C VAL A 316 20.42 -13.14 -15.17
N SER A 317 20.89 -14.36 -15.02
CA SER A 317 20.21 -15.55 -15.56
C SER A 317 18.80 -15.65 -14.96
N GLY A 318 17.76 -15.61 -15.81
CA GLY A 318 16.35 -15.69 -15.41
C GLY A 318 15.56 -14.39 -15.51
N ILE A 319 16.17 -13.25 -15.86
CA ILE A 319 15.45 -11.99 -16.11
C ILE A 319 15.14 -11.87 -17.61
N ASN A 320 13.85 -11.79 -17.96
CA ASN A 320 13.40 -11.55 -19.33
C ASN A 320 13.89 -10.18 -19.82
N ASP A 321 14.51 -10.15 -21.00
CA ASP A 321 15.06 -8.93 -21.61
C ASP A 321 14.04 -8.17 -22.48
N GLN A 322 12.78 -8.59 -22.44
CA GLN A 322 11.70 -7.92 -23.18
C GLN A 322 11.22 -6.66 -22.45
N PRO A 323 10.81 -5.61 -23.18
CA PRO A 323 10.18 -4.44 -22.60
C PRO A 323 9.05 -4.82 -21.64
N LEU A 324 9.00 -4.18 -20.48
CA LEU A 324 7.96 -4.44 -19.50
C LEU A 324 6.62 -3.89 -20.02
N VAL A 325 5.69 -4.78 -20.34
CA VAL A 325 4.30 -4.43 -20.69
C VAL A 325 3.43 -4.66 -19.47
N LEU A 326 2.92 -3.57 -18.90
CA LEU A 326 2.04 -3.61 -17.73
C LEU A 326 0.59 -3.34 -18.15
N PRO A 327 -0.39 -4.08 -17.61
CA PRO A 327 -1.79 -3.69 -17.70
C PRO A 327 -2.02 -2.28 -17.08
N PRO A 328 -3.04 -1.54 -17.53
CA PRO A 328 -3.34 -0.20 -16.99
C PRO A 328 -3.49 -0.20 -15.46
N GLY A 329 -2.80 0.74 -14.81
CA GLY A 329 -2.81 0.96 -13.35
C GLY A 329 -2.07 -0.07 -12.49
N GLN A 330 -1.41 -1.09 -13.06
CA GLN A 330 -0.71 -2.09 -12.25
C GLN A 330 0.70 -1.62 -11.82
N PRO A 331 1.03 -1.70 -10.52
CA PRO A 331 2.40 -1.49 -10.05
C PRO A 331 3.24 -2.76 -10.29
N PHE A 332 4.48 -2.57 -10.71
CA PHE A 332 5.52 -3.60 -10.76
C PHE A 332 6.65 -3.21 -9.82
N GLU A 333 7.12 -4.18 -9.05
CA GLU A 333 8.25 -4.02 -8.13
C GLU A 333 9.37 -4.99 -8.53
N LEU A 334 10.56 -4.45 -8.75
CA LEU A 334 11.78 -5.21 -8.97
C LEU A 334 12.67 -5.10 -7.73
N SER A 335 12.84 -6.21 -7.01
CA SER A 335 13.80 -6.27 -5.91
C SER A 335 15.23 -6.32 -6.45
N LEU A 336 16.11 -5.52 -5.86
CA LEU A 336 17.51 -5.48 -6.20
C LEU A 336 18.34 -6.10 -5.07
N PRO A 337 19.60 -6.51 -5.35
CA PRO A 337 20.50 -6.99 -4.31
C PRO A 337 20.68 -5.94 -3.18
N PRO A 338 20.87 -6.37 -1.93
CA PRO A 338 21.14 -5.47 -0.83
C PRO A 338 22.39 -4.61 -1.10
N GLU A 339 22.29 -3.30 -0.86
CA GLU A 339 23.38 -2.34 -1.03
C GLU A 339 23.68 -1.62 0.29
N THR A 340 24.89 -1.10 0.47
CA THR A 340 25.25 -0.32 1.66
C THR A 340 25.26 1.17 1.34
N VAL A 341 24.29 1.93 1.86
CA VAL A 341 24.20 3.39 1.71
C VAL A 341 24.51 4.05 3.04
N LYS A 342 25.55 4.91 3.09
CA LYS A 342 26.00 5.60 4.33
C LYS A 342 26.26 4.65 5.51
N GLY A 343 26.77 3.45 5.24
CA GLY A 343 27.06 2.42 6.26
C GLY A 343 25.88 1.52 6.64
N GLN A 344 24.68 1.76 6.07
CA GLN A 344 23.47 1.00 6.33
C GLN A 344 23.16 0.04 5.17
N THR A 345 22.84 -1.21 5.46
CA THR A 345 22.33 -2.15 4.45
C THR A 345 20.89 -1.78 4.11
N VAL A 346 20.61 -1.52 2.84
CA VAL A 346 19.30 -1.20 2.29
C VAL A 346 18.97 -2.26 1.24
N ASP A 347 17.72 -2.70 1.18
CA ASP A 347 17.20 -3.52 0.09
C ASP A 347 16.45 -2.61 -0.89
N PRO A 348 17.12 -2.08 -1.93
CA PRO A 348 16.47 -1.19 -2.87
C PRO A 348 15.50 -1.98 -3.74
N VAL A 349 14.38 -1.34 -4.08
CA VAL A 349 13.42 -1.84 -5.06
C VAL A 349 13.13 -0.77 -6.08
N ILE A 350 12.88 -1.16 -7.31
CA ILE A 350 12.41 -0.25 -8.35
C ILE A 350 10.93 -0.47 -8.53
N ARG A 351 10.16 0.60 -8.40
CA ARG A 351 8.73 0.61 -8.63
C ARG A 351 8.38 1.42 -9.84
N VAL A 352 7.38 0.92 -10.54
CA VAL A 352 6.80 1.56 -11.71
C VAL A 352 5.31 1.22 -11.73
N VAL A 353 4.49 2.18 -12.15
CA VAL A 353 3.04 2.00 -12.30
C VAL A 353 2.70 2.47 -13.70
N THR A 354 1.81 1.75 -14.39
CA THR A 354 1.32 2.21 -15.69
C THR A 354 0.61 3.56 -15.50
N PRO A 355 1.01 4.62 -16.21
CA PRO A 355 0.37 5.92 -16.09
C PRO A 355 -1.14 5.83 -16.35
N ASN A 356 -1.94 6.57 -15.57
CA ASN A 356 -3.39 6.63 -15.81
C ASN A 356 -3.68 7.42 -17.09
N THR A 357 -4.08 6.72 -18.15
CA THR A 357 -4.41 7.32 -19.45
C THR A 357 -5.90 7.60 -19.64
N ARG A 358 -6.73 7.46 -18.58
CA ARG A 358 -8.14 7.85 -18.63
C ARG A 358 -8.25 9.34 -18.99
N LEU A 359 -8.94 9.63 -20.08
CA LEU A 359 -9.14 11.00 -20.54
C LEU A 359 -9.96 11.80 -19.51
N PRO A 360 -9.60 13.07 -19.26
CA PRO A 360 -10.30 13.89 -18.30
C PRO A 360 -11.70 14.28 -18.77
N ASP A 361 -12.64 14.33 -17.84
CA ASP A 361 -14.02 14.77 -18.06
C ASP A 361 -14.33 16.14 -17.43
N ASN A 362 -13.38 16.74 -16.71
CA ASN A 362 -13.55 18.07 -16.16
C ASN A 362 -13.26 19.18 -17.19
N SER A 363 -13.82 20.36 -16.94
CA SER A 363 -13.85 21.49 -17.86
C SER A 363 -12.52 22.25 -18.00
N LEU A 364 -11.52 21.95 -17.17
CA LEU A 364 -10.18 22.52 -17.28
C LEU A 364 -9.46 21.96 -18.51
N TYR A 365 -9.86 20.78 -19.00
CA TYR A 365 -9.18 20.09 -20.09
C TYR A 365 -10.09 19.93 -21.31
N THR A 366 -9.47 19.97 -22.49
CA THR A 366 -10.09 19.70 -23.78
C THR A 366 -9.38 18.54 -24.44
N VAL A 367 -10.14 17.56 -24.94
CA VAL A 367 -9.59 16.44 -25.70
C VAL A 367 -9.58 16.81 -27.18
N GLN A 368 -8.40 16.80 -27.80
CA GLN A 368 -8.16 17.19 -29.18
C GLN A 368 -7.70 15.96 -30.00
N PRO A 369 -8.62 15.14 -30.54
CA PRO A 369 -8.25 13.92 -31.26
C PRO A 369 -7.67 14.17 -32.66
N GLY A 370 -7.77 15.39 -33.20
CA GLY A 370 -7.22 15.74 -34.52
C GLY A 370 -5.69 15.67 -34.60
N SER A 371 -5.16 15.49 -35.82
CA SER A 371 -3.72 15.47 -36.11
C SER A 371 -3.04 16.84 -35.98
N ASP A 372 -3.82 17.91 -35.97
CA ASP A 372 -3.33 19.29 -35.99
C ASP A 372 -2.88 19.77 -34.60
N SER A 373 -3.14 18.97 -33.55
CA SER A 373 -2.72 19.23 -32.18
C SER A 373 -1.47 18.43 -31.80
N HIS A 374 -0.53 19.07 -31.11
CA HIS A 374 0.69 18.41 -30.60
C HIS A 374 0.44 17.50 -29.38
N TYR A 375 -0.73 17.63 -28.75
CA TYR A 375 -1.15 16.87 -27.56
C TYR A 375 -2.62 16.44 -27.66
N LEU A 376 -2.95 15.27 -27.09
CA LEU A 376 -4.31 14.75 -27.04
C LEU A 376 -5.17 15.49 -26.00
N VAL A 377 -4.57 15.88 -24.88
CA VAL A 377 -5.23 16.61 -23.81
C VAL A 377 -4.60 18.00 -23.67
N GLU A 378 -5.40 19.03 -23.86
CA GLU A 378 -5.00 20.43 -23.72
C GLU A 378 -5.64 21.03 -22.48
N THR A 379 -4.87 21.74 -21.66
CA THR A 379 -5.43 22.57 -20.60
C THR A 379 -5.98 23.85 -21.20
N ASP A 380 -7.17 24.29 -20.76
CA ASP A 380 -7.85 25.48 -21.26
C ASP A 380 -6.86 26.67 -21.35
N PRO A 381 -6.57 27.19 -22.57
CA PRO A 381 -5.59 28.26 -22.74
C PRO A 381 -5.95 29.52 -21.98
N LYS A 382 -7.25 29.74 -21.69
CA LYS A 382 -7.68 30.84 -20.81
C LYS A 382 -7.12 30.70 -19.41
N PHE A 383 -6.71 29.52 -18.96
CA PHE A 383 -6.05 29.30 -17.69
C PHE A 383 -4.51 29.30 -17.82
N THR A 384 -3.95 28.62 -18.83
CA THR A 384 -2.51 28.30 -18.89
C THR A 384 -1.61 29.26 -19.67
N GLN A 385 -2.13 30.09 -20.59
CA GLN A 385 -1.33 30.89 -21.54
C GLN A 385 -0.43 31.99 -20.95
N TYR A 386 -0.40 32.17 -19.63
CA TYR A 386 0.31 33.25 -18.94
C TYR A 386 1.77 32.90 -18.61
N LYS A 387 2.14 31.62 -18.71
CA LYS A 387 3.53 31.16 -18.69
C LYS A 387 3.70 29.95 -19.60
N GLN A 388 4.92 29.69 -20.02
CA GLN A 388 5.24 28.42 -20.68
C GLN A 388 5.42 27.33 -19.60
N TRP A 389 4.75 26.20 -19.79
CA TRP A 389 4.84 25.05 -18.90
C TRP A 389 5.83 24.04 -19.47
N LEU A 390 6.80 23.62 -18.66
CA LEU A 390 7.76 22.59 -19.05
C LEU A 390 7.01 21.27 -19.32
N GLY A 391 7.25 20.68 -20.49
CA GLY A 391 6.65 19.44 -20.96
C GLY A 391 7.66 18.38 -21.38
N SER A 392 7.19 17.16 -21.63
CA SER A 392 7.99 16.03 -22.13
C SER A 392 8.62 16.26 -23.50
N ASP A 393 8.22 17.31 -24.23
CA ASP A 393 8.89 17.76 -25.44
C ASP A 393 10.35 18.16 -25.18
N TYR A 394 10.67 18.65 -23.97
CA TYR A 394 12.03 18.92 -23.53
C TYR A 394 12.91 17.66 -23.60
N MET A 395 12.42 16.54 -23.06
CA MET A 395 13.13 15.25 -23.08
C MET A 395 13.22 14.69 -24.50
N ARG A 396 12.11 14.74 -25.23
CA ARG A 396 12.03 14.22 -26.60
C ARG A 396 13.06 14.86 -27.53
N GLN A 397 13.18 16.19 -27.52
CA GLN A 397 14.13 16.94 -28.36
C GLN A 397 15.60 16.54 -28.11
N GLN A 398 15.92 16.04 -26.90
CA GLN A 398 17.27 15.59 -26.57
C GLN A 398 17.56 14.13 -26.92
N LEU A 399 16.51 13.32 -27.15
CA LEU A 399 16.66 11.88 -27.40
C LEU A 399 16.52 11.53 -28.89
N THR A 400 15.62 12.17 -29.62
CA THR A 400 15.42 11.86 -31.04
C THR A 400 14.85 13.05 -31.81
N HIS A 401 15.28 13.16 -33.07
CA HIS A 401 14.72 14.09 -34.06
C HIS A 401 14.01 13.33 -35.20
N ASP A 402 13.91 12.00 -35.11
CA ASP A 402 13.25 11.16 -36.10
C ASP A 402 11.72 11.30 -35.98
N PRO A 403 11.02 11.86 -36.98
CA PRO A 403 9.57 12.01 -36.94
C PRO A 403 8.82 10.69 -36.80
N ALA A 404 9.40 9.56 -37.23
CA ALA A 404 8.78 8.23 -37.11
C ALA A 404 8.72 7.72 -35.66
N LEU A 405 9.59 8.23 -34.78
CA LEU A 405 9.63 7.88 -33.36
C LEU A 405 8.87 8.88 -32.48
N VAL A 406 8.32 9.94 -33.08
CA VAL A 406 7.60 11.00 -32.36
C VAL A 406 6.10 10.78 -32.50
N HIS A 407 5.49 10.16 -31.48
CA HIS A 407 4.04 10.13 -31.36
C HIS A 407 3.52 11.43 -30.72
N LYS A 408 2.23 11.70 -30.95
CA LYS A 408 1.49 12.76 -30.26
C LYS A 408 1.61 12.56 -28.75
N ARG A 409 1.73 13.64 -27.98
CA ARG A 409 1.82 13.55 -26.52
C ARG A 409 0.45 13.35 -25.91
N LEU A 410 0.38 12.69 -24.75
CA LEU A 410 -0.87 12.55 -24.02
C LEU A 410 -1.42 13.92 -23.60
N GLY A 411 -0.58 14.83 -23.12
CA GLY A 411 -1.03 16.16 -22.72
C GLY A 411 0.02 17.26 -22.85
N ASP A 412 -0.41 18.49 -22.61
CA ASP A 412 0.48 19.64 -22.44
C ASP A 412 1.33 19.54 -21.15
N GLY A 413 2.27 20.48 -20.95
CA GLY A 413 3.16 20.46 -19.80
C GLY A 413 2.45 20.54 -18.44
N PHE A 414 1.32 21.26 -18.37
CA PHE A 414 0.52 21.35 -17.14
C PHE A 414 -0.13 19.99 -16.80
N TYR A 415 -0.74 19.35 -17.80
CA TYR A 415 -1.36 18.03 -17.63
C TYR A 415 -0.34 16.93 -17.30
N GLU A 416 0.81 16.92 -17.99
CA GLU A 416 1.85 15.92 -17.77
C GLU A 416 2.50 16.03 -16.38
N GLN A 417 2.71 17.23 -15.85
CA GLN A 417 3.22 17.40 -14.48
C GLN A 417 2.25 16.82 -13.45
N ARG A 418 0.94 17.03 -13.62
CA ARG A 418 -0.10 16.38 -12.80
C ARG A 418 -0.03 14.86 -12.91
N LEU A 419 0.14 14.33 -14.13
CA LEU A 419 0.25 12.88 -14.35
C LEU A 419 1.47 12.28 -13.63
N VAL A 420 2.63 12.95 -13.68
CA VAL A 420 3.84 12.50 -12.98
C VAL A 420 3.67 12.56 -11.47
N ARG A 421 3.07 13.63 -10.95
CA ARG A 421 2.74 13.72 -9.53
C ARG A 421 1.84 12.57 -9.07
N ASP A 422 0.79 12.29 -9.82
CA ASP A 422 -0.15 11.21 -9.46
C ASP A 422 0.58 9.85 -9.45
N GLN A 423 1.49 9.60 -10.39
CA GLN A 423 2.38 8.42 -10.37
C GLN A 423 3.28 8.39 -9.13
N ILE A 424 3.93 9.50 -8.77
CA ILE A 424 4.79 9.58 -7.58
C ILE A 424 3.99 9.30 -6.31
N THR A 425 2.77 9.84 -6.21
CA THR A 425 1.88 9.61 -5.08
C THR A 425 1.50 8.13 -4.96
N GLN A 426 1.22 7.45 -6.08
CA GLN A 426 0.93 6.01 -6.10
C GLN A 426 2.16 5.15 -5.74
N LEU A 427 3.33 5.51 -6.26
CA LEU A 427 4.57 4.73 -6.08
C LEU A 427 5.18 4.87 -4.68
N THR A 428 4.93 6.00 -4.01
CA THR A 428 5.64 6.39 -2.79
C THR A 428 4.73 6.81 -1.63
N GLY A 429 3.45 7.09 -1.88
CA GLY A 429 2.53 7.69 -0.91
C GLY A 429 2.86 9.16 -0.59
N ARG A 430 3.61 9.88 -1.44
CA ARG A 430 4.10 11.24 -1.18
C ARG A 430 3.83 12.16 -2.37
N ARG A 431 3.74 13.47 -2.12
CA ARG A 431 3.65 14.50 -3.19
C ARG A 431 4.95 14.58 -4.02
N TYR A 432 6.10 14.42 -3.36
CA TYR A 432 7.42 14.59 -3.95
C TYR A 432 8.35 13.41 -3.63
N LEU A 433 9.25 13.12 -4.57
CA LEU A 433 10.39 12.26 -4.35
C LEU A 433 11.44 12.91 -3.45
N PRO A 434 12.41 12.14 -2.95
CA PRO A 434 13.50 12.69 -2.16
C PRO A 434 14.28 13.85 -2.75
N GLY A 435 14.27 15.00 -2.06
CA GLY A 435 15.05 16.19 -2.44
C GLY A 435 14.26 17.25 -3.21
N TYR A 436 12.97 17.03 -3.46
CA TYR A 436 12.12 17.95 -4.22
C TYR A 436 10.99 18.55 -3.38
N ASN A 437 10.53 19.74 -3.78
CA ASN A 437 9.43 20.48 -3.19
C ASN A 437 8.62 21.28 -4.24
N ASN A 438 8.85 21.02 -5.53
CA ASN A 438 8.25 21.76 -6.63
C ASN A 438 8.04 20.83 -7.84
N ASP A 439 6.84 20.88 -8.44
CA ASP A 439 6.44 19.99 -9.53
C ASP A 439 7.33 20.17 -10.78
N GLU A 440 7.58 21.42 -11.19
CA GLU A 440 8.32 21.74 -12.42
C GLU A 440 9.81 21.38 -12.29
N ALA A 441 10.43 21.70 -11.15
CA ALA A 441 11.83 21.37 -10.88
C ALA A 441 12.06 19.86 -10.78
N GLN A 442 11.16 19.13 -10.12
CA GLN A 442 11.20 17.67 -10.04
C GLN A 442 11.01 17.04 -11.42
N PHE A 443 10.01 17.52 -12.18
CA PHE A 443 9.73 17.01 -13.52
C PHE A 443 10.95 17.18 -14.44
N LYS A 444 11.61 18.35 -14.40
CA LYS A 444 12.84 18.58 -15.14
C LYS A 444 13.95 17.63 -14.72
N ALA A 445 14.23 17.51 -13.43
CA ALA A 445 15.34 16.71 -12.92
C ALA A 445 15.19 15.22 -13.26
N LEU A 446 13.96 14.69 -13.16
CA LEU A 446 13.66 13.31 -13.53
C LEU A 446 13.79 13.07 -15.04
N MET A 447 13.42 14.04 -15.88
CA MET A 447 13.66 13.99 -17.33
C MET A 447 15.15 14.06 -17.65
N ASP A 448 15.92 14.95 -17.00
CA ASP A 448 17.38 15.04 -17.18
C ASP A 448 18.06 13.70 -16.85
N ALA A 449 17.65 13.06 -15.75
CA ALA A 449 18.15 11.74 -15.35
C ALA A 449 17.74 10.66 -16.36
N GLY A 450 16.51 10.72 -16.88
CA GLY A 450 16.03 9.84 -17.95
C GLY A 450 16.80 10.02 -19.27
N ILE A 451 17.14 11.25 -19.66
CA ILE A 451 17.94 11.55 -20.85
C ILE A 451 19.33 10.94 -20.69
N ALA A 452 19.99 11.18 -19.56
CA ALA A 452 21.33 10.64 -19.28
C ALA A 452 21.34 9.11 -19.32
N PHE A 453 20.37 8.47 -18.66
CA PHE A 453 20.23 7.01 -18.68
C PHE A 453 19.94 6.48 -20.10
N GLY A 454 19.03 7.11 -20.82
CA GLY A 454 18.66 6.74 -22.19
C GLY A 454 19.83 6.82 -23.17
N GLN A 455 20.65 7.87 -23.08
CA GLN A 455 21.85 8.00 -23.91
C GLN A 455 22.92 6.96 -23.54
N GLN A 456 23.11 6.70 -22.24
CA GLN A 456 24.08 5.72 -21.75
C GLN A 456 23.73 4.29 -22.17
N GLN A 457 22.45 3.92 -22.09
CA GLN A 457 21.95 2.58 -22.42
C GLN A 457 21.48 2.47 -23.88
N GLN A 458 21.63 3.52 -24.68
CA GLN A 458 21.22 3.59 -26.09
C GLN A 458 19.74 3.19 -26.30
N LEU A 459 18.87 3.72 -25.44
CA LEU A 459 17.45 3.38 -25.44
C LEU A 459 16.67 4.15 -26.51
N THR A 460 15.65 3.50 -27.05
CA THR A 460 14.70 4.11 -27.99
C THR A 460 13.50 4.69 -27.24
N PRO A 461 13.23 6.00 -27.34
CA PRO A 461 12.01 6.59 -26.79
C PRO A 461 10.74 5.89 -27.30
N GLY A 462 9.72 5.78 -26.45
CA GLY A 462 8.47 5.10 -26.77
C GLY A 462 8.44 3.62 -26.36
N VAL A 463 9.60 3.02 -26.06
CA VAL A 463 9.70 1.63 -25.57
C VAL A 463 9.90 1.63 -24.05
N ALA A 464 9.09 0.88 -23.32
CA ALA A 464 9.23 0.74 -21.87
C ALA A 464 10.53 -0.02 -21.49
N LEU A 465 11.09 0.27 -20.32
CA LEU A 465 12.29 -0.41 -19.83
C LEU A 465 12.03 -1.90 -19.57
N SER A 466 12.97 -2.77 -19.93
CA SER A 466 12.97 -4.17 -19.49
C SER A 466 13.37 -4.27 -18.01
N PRO A 467 13.01 -5.34 -17.28
CA PRO A 467 13.49 -5.55 -15.92
C PRO A 467 15.03 -5.55 -15.80
N ALA A 468 15.74 -6.02 -16.83
CA ALA A 468 17.20 -5.96 -16.87
C ALA A 468 17.72 -4.52 -16.97
N GLN A 469 17.07 -3.68 -17.77
CA GLN A 469 17.39 -2.24 -17.85
C GLN A 469 17.02 -1.51 -16.56
N MET A 470 15.87 -1.84 -15.96
CA MET A 470 15.47 -1.30 -14.67
C MET A 470 16.53 -1.58 -13.61
N ALA A 471 17.07 -2.81 -13.55
CA ALA A 471 18.12 -3.15 -12.58
C ALA A 471 19.38 -2.28 -12.67
N LEU A 472 19.60 -1.56 -13.78
CA LEU A 472 20.71 -0.62 -13.96
C LEU A 472 20.42 0.81 -13.48
N LEU A 473 19.18 1.10 -13.06
CA LEU A 473 18.82 2.43 -12.55
C LEU A 473 19.47 2.72 -11.21
N THR A 474 20.22 3.82 -11.18
CA THR A 474 20.89 4.33 -9.97
C THR A 474 20.16 5.52 -9.34
N SER A 475 19.16 6.08 -10.03
CA SER A 475 18.32 7.20 -9.58
C SER A 475 16.88 7.02 -10.04
N ASP A 476 15.98 7.83 -9.48
CA ASP A 476 14.63 8.01 -10.03
C ASP A 476 14.71 8.66 -11.42
N ILE A 477 13.85 8.24 -12.35
CA ILE A 477 13.79 8.82 -13.70
C ILE A 477 12.36 8.97 -14.20
N ILE A 478 12.19 9.83 -15.20
CA ILE A 478 11.07 9.75 -16.15
C ILE A 478 11.59 9.14 -17.44
N TRP A 479 10.81 8.24 -18.03
CA TRP A 479 11.05 7.69 -19.36
C TRP A 479 9.81 7.83 -20.25
N LEU A 480 9.99 8.07 -21.54
CA LEU A 480 8.90 8.22 -22.50
C LEU A 480 8.44 6.86 -23.02
N THR A 481 7.18 6.52 -22.78
CA THR A 481 6.58 5.26 -23.25
C THR A 481 5.36 5.54 -24.13
N ASN A 482 5.14 4.70 -25.15
CA ASN A 482 3.95 4.79 -25.98
C ASN A 482 2.80 4.01 -25.33
N GLN A 483 1.63 4.63 -25.23
CA GLN A 483 0.43 4.03 -24.67
C GLN A 483 -0.74 4.19 -25.64
N THR A 484 -1.60 3.18 -25.71
CA THR A 484 -2.84 3.22 -26.48
C THR A 484 -3.96 3.78 -25.62
N VAL A 485 -4.61 4.84 -26.07
CA VAL A 485 -5.71 5.51 -25.38
C VAL A 485 -7.01 5.30 -26.15
N THR A 486 -8.07 4.92 -25.45
CA THR A 486 -9.42 4.83 -26.03
C THR A 486 -10.10 6.20 -25.99
N LEU A 487 -10.51 6.69 -27.15
CA LEU A 487 -11.23 7.94 -27.32
C LEU A 487 -12.72 7.78 -26.97
N PRO A 488 -13.46 8.88 -26.71
CA PRO A 488 -14.87 8.81 -26.35
C PRO A 488 -15.79 8.17 -27.41
N ASP A 489 -15.36 8.17 -28.69
CA ASP A 489 -16.07 7.55 -29.80
C ASP A 489 -15.77 6.03 -29.95
N GLY A 490 -14.93 5.48 -29.06
CA GLY A 490 -14.51 4.08 -29.05
C GLY A 490 -13.29 3.78 -29.93
N THR A 491 -12.77 4.75 -30.69
CA THR A 491 -11.53 4.58 -31.45
C THR A 491 -10.30 4.63 -30.54
N THR A 492 -9.13 4.27 -31.04
CA THR A 492 -7.90 4.27 -30.25
C THR A 492 -6.81 5.12 -30.90
N GLU A 493 -6.04 5.82 -30.07
CA GLU A 493 -4.89 6.64 -30.50
C GLU A 493 -3.65 6.26 -29.68
N VAL A 494 -2.49 6.18 -30.34
CA VAL A 494 -1.21 5.91 -29.66
C VAL A 494 -0.54 7.23 -29.31
N VAL A 495 -0.25 7.43 -28.03
CA VAL A 495 0.34 8.67 -27.51
C VAL A 495 1.60 8.39 -26.69
N THR A 496 2.52 9.36 -26.66
CA THR A 496 3.68 9.35 -25.77
C THR A 496 3.28 9.81 -24.38
N VAL A 497 3.72 9.09 -23.35
CA VAL A 497 3.41 9.35 -21.95
C VAL A 497 4.69 9.35 -21.09
N PRO A 498 4.90 10.34 -20.21
CA PRO A 498 5.98 10.30 -19.24
C PRO A 498 5.67 9.28 -18.13
N GLN A 499 6.54 8.28 -17.97
CA GLN A 499 6.41 7.21 -16.98
C GLN A 499 7.51 7.31 -15.93
N VAL A 500 7.14 7.24 -14.66
CA VAL A 500 8.06 7.34 -13.52
C VAL A 500 8.58 5.96 -13.13
N TYR A 501 9.90 5.85 -13.02
CA TYR A 501 10.58 4.71 -12.42
C TYR A 501 11.23 5.20 -11.12
N ALA A 502 10.67 4.77 -10.00
CA ALA A 502 11.11 5.21 -8.67
C ALA A 502 11.96 4.13 -8.00
N ARG A 503 13.17 4.49 -7.56
CA ARG A 503 14.04 3.65 -6.74
C ARG A 503 13.75 3.93 -5.27
N VAL A 504 12.98 3.04 -4.64
CA VAL A 504 12.50 3.17 -3.27
C VAL A 504 13.08 2.06 -2.39
N ARG A 505 12.84 2.11 -1.07
CA ARG A 505 13.26 1.05 -0.15
C ARG A 505 12.19 -0.02 -0.06
N GLN A 506 12.58 -1.27 0.11
CA GLN A 506 11.64 -2.33 0.42
C GLN A 506 10.85 -1.99 1.69
N GLY A 507 9.52 -1.90 1.57
CA GLY A 507 8.63 -1.45 2.66
C GLY A 507 8.10 -0.01 2.53
N ASP A 508 8.67 0.82 1.64
CA ASP A 508 8.02 2.06 1.19
C ASP A 508 6.64 1.72 0.61
N LEU A 509 5.70 2.66 0.61
CA LEU A 509 4.29 2.36 0.35
C LEU A 509 4.01 2.08 -1.14
N SER A 510 3.51 0.89 -1.48
CA SER A 510 2.80 0.60 -2.76
C SER A 510 1.37 0.21 -2.41
N ARG A 511 0.73 1.04 -1.58
CA ARG A 511 -0.65 0.83 -1.13
C ARG A 511 -1.44 2.05 -1.52
N ASP A 512 -2.10 1.93 -2.66
CA ASP A 512 -3.18 2.81 -3.03
C ASP A 512 -4.37 2.50 -2.12
N GLY A 513 -4.80 3.51 -1.37
CA GLY A 513 -5.88 3.41 -0.41
C GLY A 513 -5.99 4.71 0.39
N THR A 514 -6.65 4.64 1.55
CA THR A 514 -6.80 5.79 2.43
C THR A 514 -5.45 6.28 2.93
N LEU A 515 -5.09 7.52 2.58
CA LEU A 515 -3.77 8.10 2.83
C LEU A 515 -3.87 9.50 3.44
N LEU A 516 -3.18 9.70 4.56
CA LEU A 516 -2.76 11.01 5.07
C LEU A 516 -1.24 11.08 5.00
N ALA A 517 -0.70 12.04 4.26
CA ALA A 517 0.73 12.13 4.06
C ALA A 517 1.27 13.57 4.01
N GLY A 518 2.55 13.68 4.38
CA GLY A 518 3.33 14.91 4.34
C GLY A 518 4.83 14.59 4.39
N ASN A 519 5.68 15.59 4.16
CA ASN A 519 7.07 15.50 4.61
C ASN A 519 7.13 15.37 6.14
N THR A 520 6.27 16.11 6.82
CA THR A 520 5.96 15.94 8.24
C THR A 520 4.45 15.84 8.40
N VAL A 521 3.98 14.96 9.27
CA VAL A 521 2.59 14.91 9.70
C VAL A 521 2.58 15.26 11.19
N ALA A 522 1.92 16.35 11.57
CA ALA A 522 1.86 16.86 12.94
C ALA A 522 0.41 17.20 13.30
N LEU A 523 -0.36 16.21 13.78
CA LEU A 523 -1.78 16.36 14.06
C LEU A 523 -2.04 16.34 15.56
N ASN A 524 -2.71 17.38 16.06
CA ASN A 524 -3.14 17.49 17.45
C ASN A 524 -4.66 17.31 17.52
N SER A 525 -5.09 16.14 17.98
CA SER A 525 -6.50 15.82 18.19
C SER A 525 -6.89 16.04 19.65
N GLN A 526 -7.92 16.84 19.90
CA GLN A 526 -8.49 17.03 21.24
C GLN A 526 -9.31 15.81 21.70
N GLY A 527 -9.84 15.06 20.75
CA GLY A 527 -10.53 13.78 20.90
C GLY A 527 -9.72 12.62 20.31
N ASP A 528 -10.40 11.69 19.65
CA ASP A 528 -9.81 10.41 19.24
C ASP A 528 -9.23 10.45 17.82
N ILE A 529 -8.14 9.70 17.62
CA ILE A 529 -7.60 9.36 16.30
C ILE A 529 -7.87 7.88 16.02
N THR A 530 -8.59 7.60 14.94
CA THR A 530 -8.81 6.25 14.41
C THR A 530 -8.17 6.11 13.04
N ASN A 531 -7.23 5.16 12.90
CA ASN A 531 -6.54 4.87 11.65
C ASN A 531 -6.69 3.40 11.26
N SER A 532 -7.42 3.13 10.17
CA SER A 532 -7.35 1.83 9.46
C SER A 532 -6.66 1.94 8.09
N GLY A 533 -6.40 3.16 7.62
CA GLY A 533 -5.60 3.45 6.43
C GLY A 533 -4.11 3.63 6.71
N THR A 534 -3.48 4.53 5.97
CA THR A 534 -2.06 4.90 6.16
C THR A 534 -1.94 6.36 6.60
N ILE A 535 -1.17 6.60 7.66
CA ILE A 535 -0.65 7.92 8.05
C ILE A 535 0.87 7.90 7.90
N SER A 536 1.41 8.78 7.06
CA SER A 536 2.81 8.72 6.64
C SER A 536 3.46 10.10 6.54
N GLY A 537 4.29 10.42 7.51
CA GLY A 537 5.24 11.52 7.44
C GLY A 537 6.58 11.00 6.93
N ARG A 538 7.18 11.64 5.93
CA ARG A 538 8.49 11.20 5.42
C ARG A 538 9.57 11.25 6.49
N ASP A 539 9.72 12.40 7.15
CA ASP A 539 10.74 12.60 8.17
C ASP A 539 10.17 12.34 9.56
N VAL A 540 8.96 12.87 9.83
CA VAL A 540 8.32 12.79 11.15
C VAL A 540 6.82 12.57 11.01
N THR A 541 6.29 11.64 11.80
CA THR A 541 4.86 11.49 12.09
C THR A 541 4.64 11.70 13.57
N GLN A 542 4.02 12.82 13.92
CA GLN A 542 3.67 13.19 15.29
C GLN A 542 2.15 13.27 15.42
N LEU A 543 1.57 12.45 16.31
CA LEU A 543 0.14 12.44 16.57
C LEU A 543 -0.11 12.59 18.07
N THR A 544 -0.98 13.53 18.44
CA THR A 544 -1.48 13.68 19.82
C THR A 544 -2.99 13.47 19.84
N ALA A 545 -3.52 12.72 20.81
CA ALA A 545 -4.94 12.41 20.91
C ALA A 545 -5.38 12.12 22.35
N SER A 546 -6.70 12.12 22.60
CA SER A 546 -7.29 11.50 23.78
C SER A 546 -7.05 9.98 23.76
N ASN A 547 -7.58 9.29 22.76
CA ASN A 547 -7.25 7.91 22.42
C ASN A 547 -6.71 7.81 20.99
N LEU A 548 -5.77 6.90 20.76
CA LEU A 548 -5.25 6.58 19.44
C LEU A 548 -5.45 5.10 19.15
N THR A 549 -6.28 4.79 18.15
CA THR A 549 -6.49 3.42 17.66
C THR A 549 -5.91 3.27 16.26
N ASN A 550 -4.89 2.43 16.14
CA ASN A 550 -4.30 2.02 14.88
C ASN A 550 -4.69 0.57 14.57
N SER A 551 -5.37 0.36 13.46
CA SER A 551 -5.51 -0.93 12.81
C SER A 551 -4.89 -0.93 11.41
N GLY A 552 -4.43 0.19 10.88
CA GLY A 552 -3.71 0.30 9.61
C GLY A 552 -2.21 0.48 9.79
N PHE A 553 -1.66 1.47 9.10
CA PHE A 553 -0.22 1.80 9.10
C PHE A 553 0.02 3.22 9.59
N ILE A 554 0.98 3.36 10.50
CA ILE A 554 1.55 4.65 10.91
C ILE A 554 3.05 4.56 10.68
N ARG A 555 3.60 5.46 9.85
CA ARG A 555 4.99 5.35 9.38
C ARG A 555 5.70 6.69 9.34
N GLY A 556 7.03 6.67 9.45
CA GLY A 556 7.88 7.80 9.09
C GLY A 556 9.35 7.61 9.45
N GLY A 557 10.20 8.59 9.17
CA GLY A 557 11.59 8.57 9.65
C GLY A 557 11.65 8.47 11.18
N LYS A 558 10.83 9.28 11.85
CA LYS A 558 10.55 9.23 13.28
C LYS A 558 9.04 9.21 13.50
N VAL A 559 8.58 8.37 14.42
CA VAL A 559 7.17 8.30 14.80
C VAL A 559 7.04 8.62 16.28
N ASP A 560 6.27 9.66 16.62
CA ASP A 560 6.01 10.10 17.99
C ASP A 560 4.50 10.16 18.23
N LEU A 561 3.97 9.17 18.96
CA LEU A 561 2.54 9.05 19.24
C LEU A 561 2.29 9.30 20.73
N THR A 562 1.40 10.23 21.04
CA THR A 562 1.00 10.55 22.41
C THR A 562 -0.51 10.44 22.57
N ALA A 563 -0.97 9.51 23.38
CA ALA A 563 -2.36 9.42 23.81
C ALA A 563 -2.49 9.88 25.27
N GLN A 564 -3.49 10.69 25.59
CA GLN A 564 -3.78 11.07 26.98
C GLN A 564 -4.31 9.88 27.79
N GLN A 565 -5.06 9.00 27.13
CA GLN A 565 -5.66 7.81 27.69
C GLN A 565 -5.00 6.57 27.07
N THR A 566 -5.58 6.01 26.02
CA THR A 566 -5.15 4.71 25.49
C THR A 566 -4.51 4.84 24.11
N LEU A 567 -3.40 4.12 23.91
CA LEU A 567 -2.83 3.88 22.59
C LEU A 567 -2.98 2.41 22.25
N THR A 568 -3.81 2.10 21.26
CA THR A 568 -4.12 0.74 20.83
C THR A 568 -3.63 0.49 19.41
N ASN A 569 -2.72 -0.44 19.24
CA ASN A 569 -2.32 -1.00 17.95
C ASN A 569 -2.95 -2.39 17.77
N ARG A 570 -4.02 -2.52 16.99
CA ARG A 570 -4.79 -3.76 16.85
C ARG A 570 -4.73 -4.29 15.42
N GLY A 571 -3.92 -5.33 15.21
CA GLY A 571 -3.63 -5.87 13.88
C GLY A 571 -3.01 -4.85 12.91
N GLY A 572 -2.44 -3.76 13.43
CA GLY A 572 -1.83 -2.68 12.67
C GLY A 572 -0.31 -2.65 12.82
N GLN A 573 0.34 -1.78 12.04
CA GLN A 573 1.79 -1.57 12.09
C GLN A 573 2.14 -0.12 12.41
N ILE A 574 3.09 0.06 13.32
CA ILE A 574 3.73 1.35 13.62
C ILE A 574 5.22 1.22 13.33
N GLN A 575 5.76 2.05 12.44
CA GLN A 575 7.13 1.89 11.96
C GLN A 575 7.87 3.21 11.83
N GLY A 576 9.04 3.28 12.47
CA GLY A 576 10.01 4.35 12.32
C GLY A 576 11.27 3.87 11.60
N ASP A 577 11.92 4.70 10.79
CA ASP A 577 13.27 4.39 10.31
C ASP A 577 14.28 4.49 11.45
N ASP A 578 14.33 5.65 12.11
CA ASP A 578 15.27 5.99 13.18
C ASP A 578 14.64 5.93 14.58
N ARG A 579 13.34 6.17 14.70
CA ARG A 579 12.68 6.24 16.01
C ARG A 579 11.21 5.88 15.99
N VAL A 580 10.76 5.17 17.02
CA VAL A 580 9.37 5.09 17.44
C VAL A 580 9.26 5.43 18.93
N THR A 581 8.46 6.43 19.27
CA THR A 581 8.12 6.81 20.65
C THR A 581 6.61 6.71 20.84
N LEU A 582 6.15 5.85 21.74
CA LEU A 582 4.74 5.72 22.12
C LEU A 582 4.56 6.14 23.58
N LYS A 583 3.67 7.09 23.83
CA LYS A 583 3.31 7.56 25.17
C LYS A 583 1.81 7.44 25.38
N GLY A 584 1.41 6.91 26.53
CA GLY A 584 0.00 6.70 26.87
C GLY A 584 -0.22 6.61 28.37
N ARG A 585 -1.47 6.71 28.83
CA ARG A 585 -1.82 6.14 30.13
C ARG A 585 -1.69 4.62 30.08
N ASP A 586 -2.27 4.01 29.05
CA ASP A 586 -2.16 2.59 28.77
C ASP A 586 -1.76 2.38 27.29
N ILE A 587 -0.89 1.41 27.04
CA ILE A 587 -0.46 1.04 25.68
C ILE A 587 -0.79 -0.43 25.44
N THR A 588 -1.54 -0.72 24.38
CA THR A 588 -1.87 -2.09 23.97
C THR A 588 -1.44 -2.31 22.52
N SER A 589 -0.70 -3.38 22.26
CA SER A 589 -0.45 -3.88 20.90
C SER A 589 -0.89 -5.34 20.81
N ALA A 590 -1.86 -5.64 19.96
CA ALA A 590 -2.50 -6.94 19.91
C ALA A 590 -2.81 -7.38 18.48
N SER A 591 -2.33 -8.56 18.11
CA SER A 591 -2.76 -9.22 16.88
C SER A 591 -4.24 -9.63 16.97
N THR A 592 -4.87 -9.91 15.83
CA THR A 592 -6.27 -10.35 15.79
C THR A 592 -6.40 -11.83 15.42
N LEU A 593 -7.50 -12.44 15.84
CA LEU A 593 -7.88 -13.80 15.49
C LEU A 593 -9.14 -13.77 14.64
N ARG A 594 -9.31 -14.80 13.80
CA ARG A 594 -10.52 -15.02 13.02
C ARG A 594 -10.88 -16.50 13.00
N GLY A 595 -12.17 -16.79 12.87
CA GLY A 595 -12.74 -18.13 12.96
C GLY A 595 -13.56 -18.35 14.23
N ASP A 596 -13.88 -19.62 14.51
CA ASP A 596 -14.73 -20.05 15.62
C ASP A 596 -13.92 -20.76 16.72
N GLU A 597 -14.55 -21.58 17.56
CA GLU A 597 -13.85 -22.37 18.58
C GLU A 597 -13.10 -23.57 18.00
N ALA A 598 -13.56 -24.15 16.88
CA ALA A 598 -13.00 -25.36 16.29
C ALA A 598 -11.89 -25.06 15.28
N ASN A 599 -12.00 -23.95 14.56
CA ASN A 599 -11.03 -23.49 13.57
C ASN A 599 -10.82 -21.98 13.73
N ARG A 600 -9.66 -21.62 14.24
CA ARG A 600 -9.26 -20.27 14.60
C ARG A 600 -7.81 -20.03 14.18
N TRP A 601 -7.56 -18.96 13.46
CA TRP A 601 -6.22 -18.60 12.98
C TRP A 601 -5.90 -17.15 13.31
N LEU A 602 -4.61 -16.84 13.27
CA LEU A 602 -4.11 -15.46 13.30
C LEU A 602 -4.62 -14.74 12.06
N ASP A 603 -5.30 -13.62 12.26
CA ASP A 603 -5.91 -12.84 11.18
C ASP A 603 -5.00 -11.69 10.76
N ARG A 604 -4.76 -10.73 11.65
CA ARG A 604 -3.88 -9.59 11.37
C ARG A 604 -2.81 -9.47 12.44
N PRO A 605 -1.52 -9.55 12.08
CA PRO A 605 -0.43 -9.36 13.02
C PRO A 605 -0.32 -7.88 13.43
N ALA A 606 -0.06 -7.63 14.71
CA ALA A 606 0.27 -6.30 15.22
C ALA A 606 1.78 -6.16 15.43
N GLY A 607 2.36 -5.10 14.87
CA GLY A 607 3.80 -4.90 14.92
C GLY A 607 4.25 -3.46 15.19
N ILE A 608 5.38 -3.32 15.88
CA ILE A 608 6.03 -2.03 16.15
C ILE A 608 7.52 -2.15 15.81
N TYR A 609 7.99 -1.30 14.89
CA TYR A 609 9.25 -1.52 14.20
C TYR A 609 10.16 -0.29 14.15
N VAL A 610 11.46 -0.51 14.34
CA VAL A 610 12.55 0.43 14.05
C VAL A 610 13.63 -0.26 13.22
N GLN A 611 14.17 0.41 12.19
CA GLN A 611 15.00 -0.24 11.17
C GLN A 611 16.49 0.11 11.22
N ASN A 612 16.83 1.39 11.40
CA ASN A 612 18.20 1.86 11.20
C ASN A 612 19.13 1.48 12.36
N ASP A 613 20.44 1.36 12.08
CA ASP A 613 21.46 0.84 13.01
C ASP A 613 21.49 1.52 14.39
N LYS A 614 21.18 2.83 14.48
CA LYS A 614 21.13 3.61 15.74
C LYS A 614 19.71 3.87 16.22
N GLY A 615 18.79 3.02 15.79
CA GLY A 615 17.36 3.19 15.98
C GLY A 615 16.94 3.18 17.46
N THR A 616 15.96 3.99 17.82
CA THR A 616 15.40 4.04 19.18
C THR A 616 13.93 3.66 19.19
N LEU A 617 13.56 2.66 19.97
CA LEU A 617 12.17 2.23 20.17
C LEU A 617 11.82 2.44 21.64
N SER A 618 10.81 3.25 21.93
CA SER A 618 10.37 3.56 23.30
C SER A 618 8.86 3.43 23.43
N LEU A 619 8.40 2.56 24.32
CA LEU A 619 7.01 2.50 24.79
C LEU A 619 6.99 2.93 26.26
N SER A 620 6.26 3.99 26.58
CA SER A 620 6.17 4.54 27.94
C SER A 620 4.73 4.72 28.33
N ALA A 621 4.21 3.82 29.17
CA ALA A 621 2.86 3.91 29.74
C ALA A 621 2.90 4.36 31.20
N ILE A 622 1.99 5.27 31.58
CA ILE A 622 1.81 5.67 33.00
C ILE A 622 1.33 4.47 33.83
N ASN A 623 0.42 3.67 33.29
CA ASN A 623 -0.12 2.48 33.93
C ASN A 623 0.47 1.23 33.28
N ASN A 624 -0.15 0.72 32.22
CA ASN A 624 0.16 -0.63 31.74
C ASN A 624 0.64 -0.63 30.29
N VAL A 625 1.55 -1.56 29.98
CA VAL A 625 1.84 -1.98 28.61
C VAL A 625 1.39 -3.43 28.46
N GLN A 626 0.51 -3.69 27.49
CA GLN A 626 0.04 -5.04 27.14
C GLN A 626 0.37 -5.37 25.70
N LEU A 627 1.13 -6.44 25.50
CA LEU A 627 1.49 -6.97 24.19
C LEU A 627 0.88 -8.37 24.06
N THR A 628 -0.02 -8.57 23.09
CA THR A 628 -0.72 -9.85 22.89
C THR A 628 -0.44 -10.38 21.49
N ALA A 629 0.40 -11.43 21.40
CA ALA A 629 0.93 -11.95 20.14
C ALA A 629 1.47 -10.86 19.21
N SER A 630 2.12 -9.83 19.78
CA SER A 630 2.62 -8.68 19.02
C SER A 630 4.12 -8.81 18.77
N ASP A 631 4.57 -8.38 17.60
CA ASP A 631 5.97 -8.37 17.20
C ASP A 631 6.58 -6.97 17.36
N ILE A 632 7.49 -6.82 18.32
CA ILE A 632 8.19 -5.57 18.62
C ILE A 632 9.65 -5.76 18.23
N LYS A 633 10.12 -5.02 17.22
CA LYS A 633 11.48 -5.21 16.70
C LYS A 633 12.22 -3.90 16.45
N ASN A 634 13.39 -3.79 17.07
CA ASN A 634 14.41 -2.80 16.73
C ASN A 634 15.57 -3.51 16.02
N ALA A 635 15.69 -3.32 14.71
CA ALA A 635 16.74 -3.94 13.90
C ALA A 635 18.11 -3.25 14.04
N GLY A 636 18.20 -2.14 14.77
CA GLY A 636 19.42 -1.36 14.88
C GLY A 636 20.49 -2.02 15.75
N LYS A 637 21.67 -2.32 15.17
CA LYS A 637 22.80 -2.99 15.86
C LYS A 637 23.35 -2.21 17.05
N ASP A 638 23.36 -0.89 16.94
CA ASP A 638 23.71 0.07 18.00
C ASP A 638 22.45 0.77 18.55
N GLY A 639 21.28 0.13 18.38
CA GLY A 639 19.99 0.66 18.77
C GLY A 639 19.64 0.39 20.23
N ARG A 640 18.59 1.07 20.71
CA ARG A 640 18.00 0.85 22.03
C ARG A 640 16.50 0.64 21.91
N ALA A 641 15.99 -0.43 22.51
CA ALA A 641 14.58 -0.67 22.72
C ALA A 641 14.27 -0.59 24.22
N GLU A 642 13.30 0.23 24.60
CA GLU A 642 12.89 0.43 25.99
C GLU A 642 11.37 0.36 26.10
N ILE A 643 10.87 -0.50 26.98
CA ILE A 643 9.45 -0.61 27.31
C ILE A 643 9.31 -0.40 28.81
N THR A 644 8.62 0.68 29.18
CA THR A 644 8.40 1.10 30.55
C THR A 644 6.91 1.20 30.84
N ALA A 645 6.45 0.42 31.81
CA ALA A 645 5.11 0.51 32.38
C ALA A 645 5.20 1.02 33.82
N GLY A 646 4.46 2.06 34.19
CA GLY A 646 4.44 2.55 35.57
C GLY A 646 3.80 1.56 36.55
N HIS A 647 2.92 0.67 36.08
CA HIS A 647 2.39 -0.48 36.78
C HIS A 647 2.86 -1.77 36.10
N ASN A 648 2.03 -2.40 35.24
CA ASN A 648 2.27 -3.76 34.77
C ASN A 648 2.73 -3.81 33.30
N LEU A 649 3.68 -4.70 33.02
CA LEU A 649 4.04 -5.11 31.67
C LEU A 649 3.55 -6.55 31.45
N THR A 650 2.65 -6.75 30.48
CA THR A 650 2.07 -8.07 30.18
C THR A 650 2.41 -8.48 28.75
N LEU A 651 3.08 -9.63 28.60
CA LEU A 651 3.32 -10.33 27.34
C LEU A 651 2.42 -11.56 27.28
N ASP A 652 1.37 -11.47 26.48
CA ASP A 652 0.30 -12.46 26.38
C ASP A 652 0.29 -13.16 25.01
N THR A 653 -0.49 -14.23 24.95
CA THR A 653 -0.61 -15.12 23.80
C THR A 653 -1.96 -15.01 23.11
N LEU A 654 -2.00 -15.41 21.84
CA LEU A 654 -3.23 -15.74 21.14
C LEU A 654 -3.23 -17.23 20.80
N SER A 655 -4.32 -17.91 21.13
CA SER A 655 -4.47 -19.33 20.80
C SER A 655 -5.18 -19.50 19.46
N THR A 656 -4.52 -20.21 18.55
CA THR A 656 -5.08 -20.69 17.29
C THR A 656 -5.47 -22.15 17.43
N ASN A 657 -6.53 -22.56 16.73
CA ASN A 657 -7.04 -23.92 16.76
C ASN A 657 -7.31 -24.42 15.34
N ARG A 658 -6.99 -25.67 15.05
CA ARG A 658 -7.36 -26.31 13.78
C ARG A 658 -7.89 -27.70 14.05
N THR A 659 -9.10 -27.96 13.57
CA THR A 659 -9.74 -29.28 13.68
C THR A 659 -9.85 -29.93 12.31
N GLU A 660 -9.32 -31.15 12.19
CA GLU A 660 -9.45 -31.99 11.00
C GLU A 660 -10.17 -33.29 11.36
N GLN A 661 -11.15 -33.63 10.52
CA GLN A 661 -11.93 -34.86 10.66
C GLN A 661 -11.81 -35.73 9.41
N GLY A 662 -11.59 -37.02 9.61
CA GLY A 662 -11.67 -38.05 8.60
C GLY A 662 -12.52 -39.21 9.11
N ASN A 663 -13.56 -39.58 8.36
CA ASN A 663 -14.41 -40.72 8.70
C ASN A 663 -14.36 -41.75 7.57
N TRP A 664 -13.93 -42.96 7.89
CA TRP A 664 -13.84 -44.11 6.99
C TRP A 664 -14.74 -45.29 7.41
N GLY A 665 -15.68 -45.07 8.35
CA GLY A 665 -16.64 -46.05 8.85
C GLY A 665 -16.07 -47.03 9.90
N LYS A 666 -16.94 -47.85 10.51
CA LYS A 666 -16.67 -48.95 11.49
C LYS A 666 -15.35 -48.78 12.28
N ASP A 667 -15.30 -47.74 13.11
CA ASP A 667 -14.21 -47.40 14.03
C ASP A 667 -12.89 -46.90 13.40
N ASN A 668 -12.88 -46.63 12.09
CA ASN A 668 -11.76 -45.97 11.43
C ASN A 668 -12.10 -44.49 11.20
N TYR A 669 -11.68 -43.67 12.15
CA TYR A 669 -11.78 -42.21 12.08
C TYR A 669 -10.48 -41.56 12.52
N ARG A 670 -10.24 -40.35 12.04
CA ARG A 670 -9.19 -39.46 12.52
C ARG A 670 -9.86 -38.19 13.00
N HIS A 671 -9.67 -37.87 14.26
CA HIS A 671 -9.97 -36.56 14.81
C HIS A 671 -8.65 -35.96 15.26
N LEU A 672 -8.29 -34.83 14.67
CA LEU A 672 -7.09 -34.07 15.03
C LEU A 672 -7.53 -32.68 15.42
N THR A 673 -7.16 -32.26 16.62
CA THR A 673 -7.26 -30.86 17.06
C THR A 673 -5.84 -30.41 17.36
N GLN A 674 -5.42 -29.34 16.71
CA GLN A 674 -4.12 -28.70 16.92
C GLN A 674 -4.35 -27.33 17.50
N GLN A 675 -3.84 -27.11 18.71
CA GLN A 675 -3.82 -25.80 19.34
C GLN A 675 -2.38 -25.27 19.30
N GLN A 676 -2.22 -24.01 18.93
CA GLN A 676 -0.94 -23.31 18.97
C GLN A 676 -1.15 -21.94 19.61
N ASP A 677 -0.40 -21.69 20.67
CA ASP A 677 -0.33 -20.38 21.30
C ASP A 677 0.79 -19.57 20.65
N ILE A 678 0.44 -18.37 20.17
CA ILE A 678 1.35 -17.41 19.54
C ILE A 678 1.61 -16.32 20.58
N GLY A 679 2.83 -16.27 21.12
CA GLY A 679 3.22 -15.24 22.09
C GLY A 679 3.73 -13.96 21.45
N SER A 680 3.86 -12.92 22.27
CA SER A 680 4.50 -11.67 21.88
C SER A 680 6.02 -11.86 21.76
N GLN A 681 6.64 -11.18 20.80
CA GLN A 681 8.08 -11.23 20.57
C GLN A 681 8.67 -9.84 20.70
N ILE A 682 9.79 -9.72 21.42
CA ILE A 682 10.55 -8.47 21.54
C ILE A 682 11.99 -8.74 21.09
N THR A 683 12.39 -8.15 19.98
CA THR A 683 13.70 -8.36 19.37
C THR A 683 14.46 -7.04 19.23
N GLY A 684 15.65 -6.95 19.82
CA GLY A 684 16.59 -5.85 19.58
C GLY A 684 17.90 -6.40 19.05
N ALA A 685 18.46 -5.78 18.00
CA ALA A 685 19.84 -6.06 17.58
C ALA A 685 20.86 -5.39 18.52
N GLY A 686 20.47 -4.29 19.17
CA GLY A 686 21.19 -3.63 20.25
C GLY A 686 20.56 -3.89 21.64
N GLU A 687 20.57 -2.88 22.51
CA GLU A 687 20.08 -2.99 23.89
C GLU A 687 18.54 -3.14 23.93
N VAL A 688 18.04 -4.05 24.77
CA VAL A 688 16.62 -4.18 25.11
C VAL A 688 16.43 -4.05 26.61
N THR A 689 15.61 -3.09 27.04
CA THR A 689 15.27 -2.84 28.45
C THR A 689 13.77 -2.94 28.65
N LEU A 690 13.34 -3.75 29.61
CA LEU A 690 11.93 -3.88 30.03
C LEU A 690 11.81 -3.47 31.49
N GLN A 691 10.88 -2.58 31.81
CA GLN A 691 10.64 -2.08 33.15
C GLN A 691 9.14 -2.08 33.45
N ALA A 692 8.79 -2.64 34.60
CA ALA A 692 7.47 -2.56 35.19
C ALA A 692 7.61 -1.98 36.60
N GLY A 693 6.77 -1.02 36.97
CA GLY A 693 6.74 -0.50 38.34
C GLY A 693 6.13 -1.48 39.35
N GLN A 694 5.36 -2.46 38.86
CA GLN A 694 4.79 -3.55 39.64
C GLN A 694 5.19 -4.90 39.02
N ASP A 695 4.30 -5.51 38.23
CA ASP A 695 4.51 -6.87 37.75
C ASP A 695 4.90 -6.93 36.26
N LEU A 696 5.84 -7.81 35.93
CA LEU A 696 6.12 -8.26 34.57
C LEU A 696 5.61 -9.70 34.43
N THR A 697 4.58 -9.89 33.61
CA THR A 697 4.03 -11.22 33.30
C THR A 697 4.32 -11.59 31.86
N ALA A 698 4.85 -12.79 31.62
CA ALA A 698 5.15 -13.28 30.28
C ALA A 698 4.66 -14.72 30.09
N THR A 699 3.87 -14.94 29.04
CA THR A 699 3.36 -16.25 28.64
C THR A 699 3.80 -16.54 27.21
N ALA A 700 4.58 -17.60 27.01
CA ALA A 700 5.14 -18.02 25.71
C ALA A 700 5.83 -16.88 24.92
N ALA A 701 6.49 -15.95 25.61
CA ALA A 701 7.11 -14.73 25.07
C ALA A 701 8.64 -14.80 25.04
#